data_AF-A0A9P6LGP0-F1
#
_entry.id   AF-A0A9P6LGP0-F1
#
_cell.length_a   1.000
_cell.length_b   1.000
_cell.length_c   1.000
_cell.angle_alpha   90.00
_cell.angle_beta   90.00
_cell.angle_gamma   90.00
#
_symmetry.space_group_name_H-M   'P 1'
#
loop_
_entity.id
_entity.type
_entity.pdbx_description
1 polymer ?
#
loop_
_entity_poly.entity_id
_entity_poly.type
_entity_poly.pdbx_seq_one_letter_code
_entity_poly.pdbx_strand_id
1 'polypeptide(L)'
;MTENIISFSPRDESFRFWYTLWDLFPATYTCPWDLQRVGKLGDGGKWICGMSKYENPRPPARPPLRVYSFGVGGDSSFEDDFLNRSSAAEVWGFDDTVDGWGQGLGARYPDRTHFFKTAVAGYDFYDEGDRTEFLSVKSIMKKLGHDYVDLVKMDIEGDEFPALEAFLEEFREAGREVPVGQLVVEIHVPEKGPRISQFAEWWGRIEGIGMRPVSAYDASAGRRAELDVEVDGTARFAGLNVDVIKAKTDSYHTDFAGTLLEAQDISGFNRSPHHTYQPTGESVHDAFAITMTGGLQAGGEKREHVDENLLTWMKWILDCRVNHWHIPGGSTQDKLDINSAHLFFRAAVFGRSFIVTEKGYFGFAPSTFYFDRDDYVRLLSLSPGEFDEPIVCDLKIASIAHLPQHFEALSYCWGDQRDRKPIILRGTEYLATASLITALRHLRYADRPRTLWVDALCINQEDTAELSHQILHMRNIYSQATRVLAWVGTEEWNPKAAFDAIRRRAEKAAVLDEASLAALYHFLSSPYWERLWVVQELALARDIAIVCGREILPWKAIDQLMAPDAAGRRLPDGLPYHMRKGLWKVRHLWHTRTVLHSPDRSLNFLQVLNKFNPCLCYLAKDKVYATLGMSSDVVRRIVRPDYTDSTTTEDVFRQATIACISEQKNLDVLALTRRWTEYGEFQVSGDEPKPPVSRVSWAGEWSTVRIIRPLIEPDDTVKAYAAAPCDGFDVEEATRHANRGLLKLKGVLLDMLNHVEELPNPYLDGWEERTIAWEPKGLDTYEYPTGENGVDAFWRTLLFDMAYSTFHPVHERLTKEEAPRYRQLYLEWTGRSESSTNENSFSNCLRWGVNFSSLHGWTFAVTETGYFVRTQPEAEPGDVVAFVSGSAVPLILRATQNLEVGYAHGSSDVGGQRLWRLVGSGYVHGMMDGEAFDKNPPDVVDILLV
;
A
#
# COMPACT_ATOMS: atom_id res chain seq x y z
N MET A 1 -26.71 14.59 8.48
CA MET A 1 -27.86 13.74 8.12
C MET A 1 -27.39 12.31 8.19
N THR A 2 -27.57 11.70 9.35
CA THR A 2 -27.19 10.32 9.67
C THR A 2 -28.47 9.62 10.03
N GLU A 3 -29.06 8.88 9.10
CA GLU A 3 -30.07 7.84 9.33
C GLU A 3 -30.36 7.17 7.97
N ASN A 4 -30.43 5.83 7.97
CA ASN A 4 -30.70 4.91 6.85
C ASN A 4 -29.48 4.29 6.12
N ILE A 5 -28.55 3.70 6.87
CA ILE A 5 -27.82 2.52 6.37
C ILE A 5 -28.60 1.29 6.85
N ILE A 6 -29.28 0.60 5.93
CA ILE A 6 -29.90 -0.70 6.20
C ILE A 6 -28.82 -1.76 5.98
N SER A 7 -28.43 -2.46 7.04
CA SER A 7 -27.54 -3.62 7.00
C SER A 7 -28.30 -4.83 6.45
N PHE A 8 -27.87 -5.39 5.31
CA PHE A 8 -28.40 -6.65 4.78
C PHE A 8 -27.81 -7.84 5.55
N SER A 9 -28.63 -8.50 6.36
CA SER A 9 -28.27 -9.76 7.04
C SER A 9 -28.66 -10.97 6.17
N PRO A 10 -27.83 -12.02 6.01
CA PRO A 10 -28.11 -13.15 5.11
C PRO A 10 -29.17 -14.15 5.60
N ARG A 11 -29.93 -13.85 6.67
CA ARG A 11 -30.74 -14.84 7.39
C ARG A 11 -32.23 -14.52 7.53
N ASP A 12 -32.73 -13.51 6.84
CA ASP A 12 -34.16 -13.19 6.91
C ASP A 12 -34.88 -13.66 5.62
N GLU A 13 -35.62 -14.76 5.72
CA GLU A 13 -36.41 -15.35 4.62
C GLU A 13 -37.57 -14.46 4.15
N SER A 14 -37.81 -13.31 4.80
CA SER A 14 -38.89 -12.39 4.47
C SER A 14 -38.56 -11.33 3.40
N PHE A 15 -37.28 -11.17 3.01
CA PHE A 15 -36.85 -10.24 1.95
C PHE A 15 -36.74 -10.94 0.58
N ARG A 16 -37.87 -11.42 0.03
CA ARG A 16 -38.00 -11.63 -1.42
C ARG A 16 -38.23 -10.27 -2.09
N PHE A 17 -37.18 -9.49 -2.27
CA PHE A 17 -37.26 -8.33 -3.14
C PHE A 17 -36.60 -8.62 -4.49
N TRP A 18 -37.26 -8.12 -5.53
CA TRP A 18 -37.05 -8.34 -6.96
C TRP A 18 -35.85 -7.56 -7.54
N TYR A 19 -34.79 -7.34 -6.74
CA TYR A 19 -33.56 -6.70 -7.18
C TYR A 19 -32.39 -7.67 -7.03
N THR A 20 -31.50 -7.69 -8.00
CA THR A 20 -30.25 -8.44 -7.90
C THR A 20 -29.17 -7.53 -7.32
N LEU A 21 -28.19 -8.07 -6.60
CA LEU A 21 -27.02 -7.30 -6.14
C LEU A 21 -26.31 -6.59 -7.32
N TRP A 22 -26.45 -7.15 -8.53
CA TRP A 22 -25.94 -6.64 -9.80
C TRP A 22 -26.58 -5.33 -10.24
N ASP A 23 -27.80 -5.00 -9.78
CA ASP A 23 -28.43 -3.69 -9.99
C ASP A 23 -27.67 -2.54 -9.29
N LEU A 24 -26.75 -2.85 -8.36
CA LEU A 24 -25.99 -1.91 -7.54
C LEU A 24 -24.50 -1.84 -7.91
N PHE A 25 -24.03 -2.67 -8.84
CA PHE A 25 -22.64 -2.65 -9.29
C PHE A 25 -22.48 -1.93 -10.64
N PRO A 26 -21.45 -1.08 -10.81
CA PRO A 26 -21.15 -0.48 -12.09
C PRO A 26 -20.70 -1.54 -13.09
N ALA A 27 -21.06 -1.33 -14.35
CA ALA A 27 -20.79 -2.27 -15.43
C ALA A 27 -19.30 -2.51 -15.67
N THR A 28 -18.97 -3.70 -16.21
CA THR A 28 -17.58 -4.14 -16.49
C THR A 28 -16.86 -3.26 -17.53
N TYR A 29 -17.62 -2.55 -18.37
CA TYR A 29 -17.13 -1.62 -19.39
C TYR A 29 -17.54 -0.17 -19.05
N THR A 30 -16.74 0.81 -19.45
CA THR A 30 -17.04 2.23 -19.17
C THR A 30 -17.71 2.88 -20.38
N CYS A 31 -18.96 3.30 -20.21
CA CYS A 31 -19.65 4.15 -21.17
C CYS A 31 -18.86 5.46 -21.42
N PRO A 32 -18.62 5.89 -22.68
CA PRO A 32 -17.94 7.15 -22.99
C PRO A 32 -18.78 8.41 -22.68
N TRP A 33 -19.99 8.24 -22.17
CA TRP A 33 -20.92 9.29 -21.76
C TRP A 33 -21.42 9.00 -20.33
N ASP A 34 -22.61 9.47 -19.97
CA ASP A 34 -23.29 9.11 -18.73
C ASP A 34 -23.90 7.70 -18.83
N LEU A 35 -23.82 6.90 -17.76
CA LEU A 35 -24.53 5.61 -17.68
C LEU A 35 -25.73 5.80 -16.75
N GLN A 36 -26.95 5.61 -17.26
CA GLN A 36 -28.17 5.82 -16.49
C GLN A 36 -29.10 4.62 -16.59
N ARG A 37 -29.70 4.21 -15.46
CA ARG A 37 -30.76 3.20 -15.46
C ARG A 37 -32.04 3.81 -16.00
N VAL A 38 -32.69 3.11 -16.91
CA VAL A 38 -33.99 3.48 -17.49
C VAL A 38 -34.99 2.35 -17.19
N GLY A 39 -36.16 2.70 -16.66
CA GLY A 39 -37.16 1.74 -16.18
C GLY A 39 -36.91 1.26 -14.75
N LYS A 40 -37.73 0.30 -14.28
CA LYS A 40 -37.69 -0.17 -12.89
C LYS A 40 -36.45 -1.03 -12.59
N LEU A 41 -36.10 -1.18 -11.31
CA LEU A 41 -35.06 -2.12 -10.89
C LEU A 41 -35.49 -3.58 -11.14
N GLY A 42 -34.55 -4.42 -11.55
CA GLY A 42 -34.76 -5.80 -11.98
C GLY A 42 -34.91 -5.95 -13.52
N ASP A 43 -35.45 -7.09 -13.92
CA ASP A 43 -35.56 -7.64 -15.28
C ASP A 43 -36.00 -6.63 -16.37
N GLY A 44 -37.01 -5.81 -16.05
CA GLY A 44 -37.60 -4.89 -17.04
C GLY A 44 -36.84 -3.59 -17.32
N GLY A 45 -35.92 -3.15 -16.45
CA GLY A 45 -35.17 -1.89 -16.65
C GLY A 45 -33.74 -2.15 -17.11
N LYS A 46 -33.24 -1.33 -18.05
CA LYS A 46 -31.89 -1.50 -18.63
C LYS A 46 -31.00 -0.29 -18.37
N TRP A 47 -29.69 -0.53 -18.24
CA TRP A 47 -28.69 0.54 -18.19
C TRP A 47 -28.42 1.06 -19.61
N ILE A 48 -28.52 2.38 -19.78
CA ILE A 48 -28.32 3.06 -21.06
C ILE A 48 -27.07 3.92 -21.01
N CYS A 49 -26.12 3.62 -21.89
CA CYS A 49 -25.00 4.51 -22.16
C CYS A 49 -25.42 5.75 -22.97
N GLY A 50 -25.28 6.93 -22.38
CA GLY A 50 -25.55 8.22 -22.99
C GLY A 50 -27.00 8.68 -22.95
N MET A 51 -27.77 8.31 -21.91
CA MET A 51 -29.19 8.68 -21.83
C MET A 51 -29.42 10.20 -21.94
N SER A 52 -28.53 11.01 -21.39
CA SER A 52 -28.56 12.48 -21.54
C SER A 52 -28.60 12.95 -22.99
N LYS A 53 -28.11 12.17 -23.95
CA LYS A 53 -28.15 12.49 -25.39
C LYS A 53 -29.54 12.31 -25.99
N TYR A 54 -30.33 11.39 -25.43
CA TYR A 54 -31.69 11.14 -25.85
C TYR A 54 -32.67 12.13 -25.22
N GLU A 55 -32.35 12.67 -24.04
CA GLU A 55 -33.16 13.69 -23.34
C GLU A 55 -33.16 15.06 -24.03
N ASN A 56 -32.11 15.38 -24.78
CA ASN A 56 -31.96 16.69 -25.43
C ASN A 56 -32.88 16.85 -26.66
N PRO A 57 -33.56 18.00 -26.83
CA PRO A 57 -34.41 18.26 -28.00
C PRO A 57 -33.61 18.19 -29.30
N ARG A 58 -34.02 17.32 -30.24
CA ARG A 58 -33.41 17.28 -31.58
C ARG A 58 -33.84 18.52 -32.38
N PRO A 59 -32.99 19.04 -33.29
CA PRO A 59 -33.39 20.09 -34.20
C PRO A 59 -34.62 19.68 -35.02
N PRO A 60 -35.58 20.58 -35.30
CA PRO A 60 -36.84 20.26 -35.96
C PRO A 60 -36.71 19.68 -37.39
N ALA A 61 -35.51 19.68 -37.97
CA ALA A 61 -35.20 19.09 -39.27
C ALA A 61 -34.76 17.62 -39.20
N ARG A 62 -34.63 17.01 -38.02
CA ARG A 62 -34.25 15.60 -37.87
C ARG A 62 -35.48 14.71 -37.72
N PRO A 63 -35.44 13.47 -38.25
CA PRO A 63 -36.48 12.48 -37.95
C PRO A 63 -36.57 12.22 -36.43
N PRO A 64 -37.75 11.77 -35.95
CA PRO A 64 -37.95 11.42 -34.54
C PRO A 64 -36.91 10.40 -34.07
N LEU A 65 -36.56 10.46 -32.78
CA LEU A 65 -35.64 9.52 -32.16
C LEU A 65 -36.34 8.16 -32.08
N ARG A 66 -35.85 7.14 -32.80
CA ARG A 66 -36.55 5.85 -32.89
C ARG A 66 -35.96 4.84 -31.92
N VAL A 67 -36.81 4.28 -31.07
CA VAL A 67 -36.46 3.21 -30.14
C VAL A 67 -37.27 1.96 -30.48
N TYR A 68 -36.58 0.85 -30.71
CA TYR A 68 -37.22 -0.46 -30.84
C TYR A 68 -37.11 -1.19 -29.51
N SER A 69 -38.22 -1.78 -29.05
CA SER A 69 -38.25 -2.66 -27.89
C SER A 69 -38.81 -4.02 -28.30
N PHE A 70 -37.95 -5.02 -28.26
CA PHE A 70 -38.30 -6.41 -28.55
C PHE A 70 -38.40 -7.18 -27.25
N GLY A 71 -39.52 -7.88 -27.04
CA GLY A 71 -39.83 -8.52 -25.77
C GLY A 71 -40.16 -7.47 -24.71
N VAL A 72 -41.35 -6.90 -24.84
CA VAL A 72 -41.89 -5.94 -23.87
C VAL A 72 -42.38 -6.68 -22.64
N GLY A 73 -42.94 -7.88 -22.83
CA GLY A 73 -43.59 -8.68 -21.82
C GLY A 73 -44.69 -7.91 -21.09
N GLY A 74 -44.88 -8.24 -19.81
CA GLY A 74 -45.85 -7.56 -18.94
C GLY A 74 -45.37 -6.22 -18.37
N ASP A 75 -44.13 -5.78 -18.66
CA ASP A 75 -43.51 -4.61 -18.04
C ASP A 75 -43.03 -3.58 -19.07
N SER A 76 -43.78 -2.49 -19.19
CA SER A 76 -43.43 -1.37 -20.06
C SER A 76 -42.70 -0.22 -19.34
N SER A 77 -42.06 -0.48 -18.18
CA SER A 77 -41.43 0.56 -17.37
C SER A 77 -40.22 1.20 -18.04
N PHE A 78 -39.44 0.45 -18.82
CA PHE A 78 -38.34 0.99 -19.62
C PHE A 78 -38.87 1.99 -20.66
N GLU A 79 -39.89 1.61 -21.41
CA GLU A 79 -40.46 2.41 -22.48
C GLU A 79 -41.13 3.67 -21.91
N ASP A 80 -41.85 3.55 -20.79
CA ASP A 80 -42.47 4.67 -20.09
C ASP A 80 -41.43 5.70 -19.62
N ASP A 81 -40.38 5.24 -18.93
CA ASP A 81 -39.32 6.12 -18.42
C ASP A 81 -38.54 6.78 -19.57
N PHE A 82 -38.24 6.03 -20.64
CA PHE A 82 -37.56 6.58 -21.81
C PHE A 82 -38.39 7.69 -22.49
N LEU A 83 -39.70 7.48 -22.68
CA LEU A 83 -40.61 8.46 -23.29
C LEU A 83 -40.85 9.69 -22.43
N ASN A 84 -40.86 9.50 -21.11
CA ASN A 84 -41.02 10.59 -20.14
C ASN A 84 -39.80 11.51 -20.12
N ARG A 85 -38.60 10.93 -20.31
CA ARG A 85 -37.32 11.65 -20.28
C ARG A 85 -36.93 12.25 -21.64
N SER A 86 -37.26 11.58 -22.74
CA SER A 86 -37.01 12.08 -24.09
C SER A 86 -38.31 12.50 -24.75
N SER A 87 -38.52 13.81 -24.97
CA SER A 87 -39.70 14.32 -25.67
C SER A 87 -39.69 14.05 -27.19
N ALA A 88 -38.54 13.69 -27.77
CA ALA A 88 -38.37 13.43 -29.20
C ALA A 88 -38.48 11.94 -29.57
N ALA A 89 -38.62 11.05 -28.58
CA ALA A 89 -38.66 9.61 -28.79
C ALA A 89 -40.00 9.12 -29.35
N GLU A 90 -39.93 8.20 -30.30
CA GLU A 90 -41.00 7.29 -30.70
C GLU A 90 -40.56 5.86 -30.38
N VAL A 91 -41.38 5.13 -29.62
CA VAL A 91 -41.10 3.76 -29.19
C VAL A 91 -41.97 2.76 -29.95
N TRP A 92 -41.33 1.77 -30.55
CA TRP A 92 -41.95 0.71 -31.34
C TRP A 92 -41.73 -0.63 -30.64
N GLY A 93 -42.80 -1.20 -30.09
CA GLY A 93 -42.79 -2.45 -29.33
C GLY A 93 -43.25 -3.64 -30.16
N PHE A 94 -42.55 -4.76 -30.01
CA PHE A 94 -42.86 -6.04 -30.66
C PHE A 94 -42.80 -7.14 -29.63
N ASP A 95 -43.94 -7.81 -29.43
CA ASP A 95 -44.06 -8.90 -28.48
C ASP A 95 -45.29 -9.75 -28.84
N ASP A 96 -45.14 -11.07 -28.91
CA ASP A 96 -46.24 -12.00 -29.20
C ASP A 96 -46.96 -12.54 -27.95
N THR A 97 -46.33 -12.39 -26.78
CA THR A 97 -46.83 -12.90 -25.50
C THR A 97 -47.88 -12.00 -24.85
N VAL A 98 -47.95 -10.72 -25.24
CA VAL A 98 -48.92 -9.74 -24.73
C VAL A 98 -49.77 -9.09 -25.84
N ASP A 99 -50.98 -8.65 -25.48
CA ASP A 99 -51.92 -8.02 -26.43
C ASP A 99 -51.70 -6.50 -26.62
N GLY A 100 -50.81 -5.90 -25.83
CA GLY A 100 -50.55 -4.46 -25.86
C GLY A 100 -49.61 -4.00 -24.75
N TRP A 101 -49.32 -2.70 -24.73
CA TRP A 101 -48.47 -2.10 -23.71
C TRP A 101 -48.99 -2.32 -22.28
N GLY A 102 -48.07 -2.60 -21.36
CA GLY A 102 -48.32 -2.57 -19.93
C GLY A 102 -48.64 -1.16 -19.42
N GLN A 103 -49.34 -1.08 -18.27
CA GLN A 103 -49.58 0.16 -17.51
C GLN A 103 -50.24 1.34 -18.28
N GLY A 104 -50.93 1.05 -19.40
CA GLY A 104 -51.66 2.07 -20.17
C GLY A 104 -50.77 3.03 -20.97
N LEU A 105 -49.52 2.65 -21.26
CA LEU A 105 -48.55 3.48 -22.00
C LEU A 105 -49.11 4.01 -23.33
N GLY A 106 -49.78 3.15 -24.10
CA GLY A 106 -50.40 3.51 -25.38
C GLY A 106 -51.48 4.59 -25.29
N ALA A 107 -52.18 4.70 -24.15
CA ALA A 107 -53.15 5.76 -23.93
C ALA A 107 -52.48 7.08 -23.48
N ARG A 108 -51.31 7.00 -22.85
CA ARG A 108 -50.55 8.16 -22.36
C ARG A 108 -49.76 8.84 -23.48
N TYR A 109 -49.26 8.05 -24.44
CA TYR A 109 -48.45 8.53 -25.57
C TYR A 109 -48.97 7.98 -26.92
N PRO A 110 -50.23 8.25 -27.30
CA PRO A 110 -50.87 7.62 -28.46
C PRO A 110 -50.17 7.93 -29.80
N ASP A 111 -49.52 9.09 -29.90
CA ASP A 111 -48.83 9.52 -31.13
C ASP A 111 -47.34 9.11 -31.16
N ARG A 112 -46.82 8.52 -30.07
CA ARG A 112 -45.38 8.24 -29.90
C ARG A 112 -45.08 6.78 -29.53
N THR A 113 -46.12 5.95 -29.44
CA THR A 113 -45.99 4.53 -29.10
C THR A 113 -46.74 3.68 -30.09
N HIS A 114 -46.10 2.62 -30.56
CA HIS A 114 -46.65 1.73 -31.57
C HIS A 114 -46.38 0.29 -31.13
N PHE A 115 -47.43 -0.50 -30.92
CA PHE A 115 -47.31 -1.88 -30.47
C PHE A 115 -47.75 -2.85 -31.58
N PHE A 116 -46.96 -3.90 -31.78
CA PHE A 116 -47.23 -4.96 -32.73
C PHE A 116 -47.18 -6.31 -32.02
N LYS A 117 -48.26 -7.08 -32.13
CA LYS A 117 -48.29 -8.46 -31.65
C LYS A 117 -47.54 -9.37 -32.62
N THR A 118 -46.21 -9.37 -32.51
CA THR A 118 -45.28 -9.95 -33.48
C THR A 118 -44.01 -10.38 -32.76
N ALA A 119 -43.56 -11.60 -33.01
CA ALA A 119 -42.32 -12.12 -32.46
C ALA A 119 -41.13 -11.74 -33.35
N VAL A 120 -39.93 -11.62 -32.75
CA VAL A 120 -38.69 -11.29 -33.46
C VAL A 120 -37.83 -12.54 -33.57
N ALA A 121 -37.37 -12.86 -34.78
CA ALA A 121 -36.57 -14.06 -35.04
C ALA A 121 -35.49 -13.82 -36.10
N GLY A 122 -34.62 -14.81 -36.33
CA GLY A 122 -33.58 -14.74 -37.37
C GLY A 122 -34.11 -14.79 -38.82
N TYR A 123 -35.36 -15.19 -39.04
CA TYR A 123 -35.98 -15.26 -40.37
C TYR A 123 -37.49 -15.09 -40.27
N ASP A 124 -38.13 -14.70 -41.38
CA ASP A 124 -39.57 -14.46 -41.42
C ASP A 124 -40.34 -15.78 -41.56
N PHE A 125 -41.31 -16.01 -40.68
CA PHE A 125 -42.29 -17.10 -40.83
C PHE A 125 -43.61 -16.76 -40.11
N TYR A 126 -44.65 -17.54 -40.40
CA TYR A 126 -45.94 -17.44 -39.74
C TYR A 126 -46.26 -18.76 -39.05
N ASP A 127 -46.50 -18.73 -37.75
CA ASP A 127 -46.94 -19.90 -37.00
C ASP A 127 -48.47 -20.03 -37.11
N GLU A 128 -48.96 -21.06 -37.81
CA GLU A 128 -50.39 -21.31 -37.96
C GLU A 128 -51.09 -21.75 -36.66
N GLY A 129 -50.35 -22.35 -35.73
CA GLY A 129 -50.85 -22.83 -34.44
C GLY A 129 -51.17 -21.68 -33.49
N ASP A 130 -50.18 -20.80 -33.27
CA ASP A 130 -50.31 -19.65 -32.36
C ASP A 130 -50.79 -18.37 -33.06
N ARG A 131 -50.95 -18.43 -34.39
CA ARG A 131 -51.36 -17.30 -35.26
C ARG A 131 -50.44 -16.09 -35.15
N THR A 132 -49.16 -16.33 -34.86
CA THR A 132 -48.15 -15.30 -34.62
C THR A 132 -47.27 -15.13 -35.85
N GLU A 133 -47.04 -13.87 -36.22
CA GLU A 133 -46.05 -13.50 -37.23
C GLU A 133 -44.67 -13.39 -36.54
N PHE A 134 -43.68 -14.12 -37.04
CA PHE A 134 -42.28 -14.00 -36.64
C PHE A 134 -41.54 -13.26 -37.74
N LEU A 135 -40.96 -12.11 -37.41
CA LEU A 135 -40.25 -11.27 -38.37
C LEU A 135 -38.81 -11.05 -37.97
N SER A 136 -37.93 -11.00 -38.97
CA SER A 136 -36.58 -10.48 -38.79
C SER A 136 -36.59 -8.96 -38.54
N VAL A 137 -35.58 -8.46 -37.82
CA VAL A 137 -35.39 -7.01 -37.56
C VAL A 137 -35.39 -6.22 -38.88
N LYS A 138 -34.79 -6.79 -39.94
CA LYS A 138 -34.81 -6.22 -41.29
C LYS A 138 -36.22 -6.08 -41.85
N SER A 139 -37.02 -7.14 -41.79
CA SER A 139 -38.38 -7.11 -42.32
C SER A 139 -39.26 -6.16 -41.54
N ILE A 140 -39.04 -6.03 -40.23
CA ILE A 140 -39.66 -4.99 -39.40
C ILE A 140 -39.28 -3.59 -39.91
N MET A 141 -37.98 -3.30 -40.04
CA MET A 141 -37.49 -2.01 -40.56
C MET A 141 -38.06 -1.69 -41.94
N LYS A 142 -38.11 -2.67 -42.85
CA LYS A 142 -38.68 -2.53 -44.19
C LYS A 142 -40.19 -2.29 -44.17
N LYS A 143 -40.94 -3.03 -43.35
CA LYS A 143 -42.40 -2.90 -43.19
C LYS A 143 -42.79 -1.52 -42.65
N LEU A 144 -41.96 -0.95 -41.78
CA LEU A 144 -42.15 0.38 -41.20
C LEU A 144 -41.54 1.51 -42.04
N GLY A 145 -40.76 1.20 -43.07
CA GLY A 145 -40.05 2.23 -43.86
C GLY A 145 -38.98 2.96 -43.06
N HIS A 146 -38.34 2.29 -42.09
CA HIS A 146 -37.29 2.85 -41.25
C HIS A 146 -35.91 2.46 -41.77
N ASP A 147 -35.10 3.45 -42.14
CA ASP A 147 -33.72 3.24 -42.60
C ASP A 147 -32.68 3.25 -41.47
N TYR A 148 -33.07 3.70 -40.26
CA TYR A 148 -32.19 3.81 -39.09
C TYR A 148 -32.99 3.79 -37.78
N VAL A 149 -32.44 3.12 -36.76
CA VAL A 149 -32.97 3.04 -35.40
C VAL A 149 -31.92 3.56 -34.43
N ASP A 150 -32.29 4.43 -33.49
CA ASP A 150 -31.33 5.02 -32.58
C ASP A 150 -30.93 4.06 -31.45
N LEU A 151 -31.90 3.34 -30.89
CA LEU A 151 -31.68 2.36 -29.82
C LEU A 151 -32.57 1.12 -30.03
N VAL A 152 -31.99 -0.07 -29.85
CA VAL A 152 -32.74 -1.33 -29.81
C VAL A 152 -32.56 -1.95 -28.42
N LYS A 153 -33.66 -2.11 -27.68
CA LYS A 153 -33.74 -3.01 -26.53
C LYS A 153 -34.18 -4.38 -27.05
N MET A 154 -33.46 -5.44 -26.70
CA MET A 154 -33.80 -6.81 -27.07
C MET A 154 -33.75 -7.73 -25.86
N ASP A 155 -34.86 -8.41 -25.61
CA ASP A 155 -35.10 -9.24 -24.43
C ASP A 155 -36.13 -10.32 -24.81
N ILE A 156 -35.73 -11.30 -25.62
CA ILE A 156 -36.65 -12.20 -26.36
C ILE A 156 -36.47 -13.67 -25.97
N GLU A 157 -36.14 -13.91 -24.70
CA GLU A 157 -36.22 -15.22 -24.04
C GLU A 157 -35.50 -16.37 -24.79
N GLY A 158 -34.31 -16.10 -25.37
CA GLY A 158 -33.41 -17.13 -25.92
C GLY A 158 -33.17 -17.05 -27.43
N ASP A 159 -33.96 -16.27 -28.15
CA ASP A 159 -33.80 -16.06 -29.60
C ASP A 159 -32.88 -14.86 -29.95
N GLU A 160 -32.17 -14.29 -28.98
CA GLU A 160 -31.31 -13.12 -29.21
C GLU A 160 -30.15 -13.43 -30.17
N PHE A 161 -29.50 -14.58 -30.01
CA PHE A 161 -28.36 -14.96 -30.85
C PHE A 161 -28.75 -15.09 -32.34
N PRO A 162 -29.77 -15.91 -32.71
CA PRO A 162 -30.18 -16.04 -34.10
C PRO A 162 -30.74 -14.74 -34.69
N ALA A 163 -31.52 -13.96 -33.91
CA ALA A 163 -32.11 -12.72 -34.38
C ALA A 163 -31.06 -11.65 -34.69
N LEU A 164 -30.07 -11.48 -33.79
CA LEU A 164 -28.97 -10.53 -34.01
C LEU A 164 -28.02 -11.02 -35.10
N GLU A 165 -27.68 -12.31 -35.15
CA GLU A 165 -26.77 -12.84 -36.18
C GLU A 165 -27.34 -12.61 -37.58
N ALA A 166 -28.63 -12.93 -37.80
CA ALA A 166 -29.29 -12.69 -39.08
C ALA A 166 -29.34 -11.20 -39.43
N PHE A 167 -29.62 -10.34 -38.44
CA PHE A 167 -29.63 -8.88 -38.65
C PHE A 167 -28.25 -8.36 -39.07
N LEU A 168 -27.18 -8.79 -38.40
CA LEU A 168 -25.82 -8.30 -38.65
C LEU A 168 -25.22 -8.86 -39.94
N GLU A 169 -25.46 -10.13 -40.26
CA GLU A 169 -24.96 -10.79 -41.47
C GLU A 169 -25.45 -10.09 -42.74
N GLU A 170 -26.69 -9.64 -42.75
CA GLU A 170 -27.26 -8.95 -43.90
C GLU A 170 -26.51 -7.65 -44.25
N PHE A 171 -26.22 -6.80 -43.26
CA PHE A 171 -25.52 -5.55 -43.52
C PHE A 171 -24.07 -5.80 -43.92
N ARG A 172 -23.47 -6.87 -43.39
CA ARG A 172 -22.14 -7.34 -43.80
C ARG A 172 -22.12 -7.80 -45.25
N GLU A 173 -23.03 -8.68 -45.67
CA GLU A 173 -23.14 -9.16 -47.05
C GLU A 173 -23.41 -8.02 -48.03
N ALA A 174 -24.20 -7.02 -47.61
CA ALA A 174 -24.48 -5.83 -48.41
C ALA A 174 -23.32 -4.79 -48.42
N GLY A 175 -22.27 -4.98 -47.61
CA GLY A 175 -21.17 -4.02 -47.45
C GLY A 175 -21.62 -2.66 -46.89
N ARG A 176 -22.71 -2.65 -46.11
CA ARG A 176 -23.34 -1.44 -45.56
C ARG A 176 -23.09 -1.34 -44.06
N GLU A 177 -23.05 -0.12 -43.55
CA GLU A 177 -23.02 0.07 -42.10
C GLU A 177 -24.32 -0.41 -41.44
N VAL A 178 -24.19 -0.97 -40.25
CA VAL A 178 -25.35 -1.33 -39.42
C VAL A 178 -26.14 -0.07 -39.06
N PRO A 179 -27.46 -0.04 -39.31
CA PRO A 179 -28.29 1.15 -39.19
C PRO A 179 -28.86 1.29 -37.76
N VAL A 180 -28.04 1.00 -36.74
CA VAL A 180 -28.40 1.10 -35.33
C VAL A 180 -27.36 1.90 -34.56
N GLY A 181 -27.81 2.79 -33.68
CA GLY A 181 -26.93 3.60 -32.83
C GLY A 181 -26.41 2.85 -31.60
N GLN A 182 -27.29 2.14 -30.92
CA GLN A 182 -27.02 1.42 -29.67
C GLN A 182 -27.88 0.15 -29.58
N LEU A 183 -27.29 -0.96 -29.12
CA LEU A 183 -28.00 -2.21 -28.82
C LEU A 183 -27.89 -2.48 -27.32
N VAL A 184 -29.02 -2.77 -26.69
CA VAL A 184 -29.15 -3.13 -25.28
C VAL A 184 -29.83 -4.49 -25.25
N VAL A 185 -29.07 -5.52 -24.95
CA VAL A 185 -29.48 -6.92 -25.17
C VAL A 185 -29.38 -7.69 -23.86
N GLU A 186 -30.48 -8.31 -23.47
CA GLU A 186 -30.46 -9.36 -22.44
C GLU A 186 -30.24 -10.71 -23.10
N ILE A 187 -29.07 -11.30 -22.90
CA ILE A 187 -28.71 -12.57 -23.51
C ILE A 187 -29.18 -13.71 -22.60
N HIS A 188 -30.23 -14.39 -23.04
CA HIS A 188 -30.70 -15.63 -22.41
C HIS A 188 -29.87 -16.80 -22.91
N VAL A 189 -29.15 -17.46 -21.99
CA VAL A 189 -28.37 -18.65 -22.33
C VAL A 189 -29.16 -19.90 -21.91
N PRO A 190 -29.61 -20.74 -22.86
CA PRO A 190 -30.35 -21.95 -22.51
C PRO A 190 -29.45 -22.97 -21.79
N GLU A 191 -30.00 -23.97 -21.10
CA GLU A 191 -29.24 -25.03 -20.38
C GLU A 191 -28.22 -25.77 -21.28
N LYS A 192 -28.44 -25.77 -22.61
CA LYS A 192 -27.50 -26.28 -23.62
C LYS A 192 -26.91 -25.18 -24.50
N GLY A 193 -26.65 -24.01 -23.91
CA GLY A 193 -26.21 -22.80 -24.58
C GLY A 193 -24.89 -22.92 -25.35
N PRO A 194 -24.54 -21.89 -26.14
CA PRO A 194 -23.35 -21.89 -26.97
C PRO A 194 -22.09 -22.11 -26.12
N ARG A 195 -21.14 -22.88 -26.67
CA ARG A 195 -19.80 -22.99 -26.07
C ARG A 195 -19.15 -21.60 -26.05
N ILE A 196 -18.24 -21.38 -25.10
CA ILE A 196 -17.47 -20.13 -25.00
C ILE A 196 -16.83 -19.73 -26.35
N SER A 197 -16.39 -20.70 -27.15
CA SER A 197 -15.85 -20.45 -28.50
C SER A 197 -16.87 -19.87 -29.48
N GLN A 198 -18.12 -20.33 -29.42
CA GLN A 198 -19.22 -19.83 -30.26
C GLN A 198 -19.66 -18.43 -29.81
N PHE A 199 -19.71 -18.19 -28.50
CA PHE A 199 -19.95 -16.85 -27.95
C PHE A 199 -18.86 -15.85 -28.36
N ALA A 200 -17.58 -16.24 -28.25
CA ALA A 200 -16.45 -15.40 -28.63
C ALA A 200 -16.42 -15.09 -30.13
N GLU A 201 -16.78 -16.06 -30.98
CA GLU A 201 -16.89 -15.83 -32.42
C GLU A 201 -18.03 -14.86 -32.75
N TRP A 202 -19.21 -15.06 -32.15
CA TRP A 202 -20.35 -14.16 -32.28
C TRP A 202 -20.01 -12.73 -31.81
N TRP A 203 -19.34 -12.61 -30.66
CA TRP A 203 -18.87 -11.33 -30.13
C TRP A 203 -17.87 -10.63 -31.06
N GLY A 204 -16.89 -11.37 -31.56
CA GLY A 204 -15.90 -10.85 -32.51
C GLY A 204 -16.53 -10.32 -33.79
N ARG A 205 -17.66 -10.89 -34.23
CA ARG A 205 -18.42 -10.37 -35.38
C ARG A 205 -19.12 -9.05 -35.05
N ILE A 206 -19.69 -8.90 -33.86
CA ILE A 206 -20.29 -7.63 -33.38
C ILE A 206 -19.23 -6.52 -33.30
N GLU A 207 -18.02 -6.84 -32.85
CA GLU A 207 -16.93 -5.86 -32.87
C GLU A 207 -16.43 -5.55 -34.29
N GLY A 208 -16.38 -6.56 -35.16
CA GLY A 208 -15.93 -6.43 -36.55
C GLY A 208 -16.78 -5.45 -37.39
N ILE A 209 -18.06 -5.28 -37.04
CA ILE A 209 -18.97 -4.32 -37.68
C ILE A 209 -18.97 -2.93 -37.03
N GLY A 210 -18.08 -2.68 -36.07
CA GLY A 210 -17.88 -1.36 -35.46
C GLY A 210 -18.70 -1.07 -34.19
N MET A 211 -19.36 -2.08 -33.60
CA MET A 211 -20.02 -1.95 -32.29
C MET A 211 -19.00 -2.18 -31.15
N ARG A 212 -19.16 -1.50 -30.02
CA ARG A 212 -18.24 -1.59 -28.86
C ARG A 212 -19.01 -1.74 -27.55
N PRO A 213 -18.60 -2.64 -26.64
CA PRO A 213 -19.23 -2.77 -25.34
C PRO A 213 -19.03 -1.54 -24.47
N VAL A 214 -20.08 -1.17 -23.76
CA VAL A 214 -20.11 -0.03 -22.83
C VAL A 214 -20.73 -0.36 -21.49
N SER A 215 -21.44 -1.49 -21.37
CA SER A 215 -21.86 -2.07 -20.10
C SER A 215 -22.10 -3.58 -20.23
N ALA A 216 -21.79 -4.36 -19.20
CA ALA A 216 -22.18 -5.76 -19.07
C ALA A 216 -22.35 -6.14 -17.58
N TYR A 217 -23.44 -6.85 -17.24
CA TYR A 217 -23.76 -7.31 -15.88
C TYR A 217 -24.61 -8.60 -15.91
N ASP A 218 -24.54 -9.39 -14.84
CA ASP A 218 -25.31 -10.63 -14.69
C ASP A 218 -26.79 -10.30 -14.41
N ALA A 219 -27.68 -10.95 -15.15
CA ALA A 219 -29.13 -10.76 -15.06
C ALA A 219 -29.81 -11.79 -14.14
N SER A 220 -29.11 -12.87 -13.79
CA SER A 220 -29.74 -14.01 -13.12
C SER A 220 -30.06 -13.71 -11.66
N ALA A 221 -31.36 -13.75 -11.34
CA ALA A 221 -31.87 -13.62 -9.98
C ALA A 221 -31.47 -14.85 -9.12
N GLY A 222 -30.25 -14.83 -8.58
CA GLY A 222 -29.84 -15.69 -7.47
C GLY A 222 -29.44 -17.13 -7.82
N ARG A 223 -29.19 -17.47 -9.09
CA ARG A 223 -28.39 -18.67 -9.41
C ARG A 223 -26.93 -18.25 -9.40
N ARG A 224 -26.07 -19.01 -8.72
CA ARG A 224 -24.63 -18.78 -8.78
C ARG A 224 -24.21 -18.75 -10.25
N ALA A 225 -23.45 -17.74 -10.66
CA ALA A 225 -22.60 -17.81 -11.85
C ALA A 225 -21.48 -18.82 -11.58
N GLU A 226 -21.83 -20.10 -11.41
CA GLU A 226 -20.89 -21.20 -11.57
C GLU A 226 -20.74 -21.40 -13.08
N LEU A 227 -19.51 -21.28 -13.57
CA LEU A 227 -19.12 -21.98 -14.79
C LEU A 227 -19.39 -23.45 -14.52
N ASP A 228 -20.53 -23.96 -14.98
CA ASP A 228 -20.80 -25.40 -14.98
C ASP A 228 -19.79 -26.04 -15.92
N VAL A 229 -18.69 -26.52 -15.33
CA VAL A 229 -17.77 -27.44 -15.97
C VAL A 229 -18.43 -28.80 -15.87
N GLU A 230 -19.11 -29.23 -16.92
CA GLU A 230 -19.55 -30.62 -17.02
C GLU A 230 -18.32 -31.54 -16.95
N VAL A 231 -18.51 -32.77 -16.48
CA VAL A 231 -17.47 -33.80 -16.24
C VAL A 231 -16.62 -34.12 -17.50
N ASP A 232 -17.00 -33.58 -18.67
CA ASP A 232 -16.30 -33.67 -19.95
C ASP A 232 -15.35 -32.50 -20.28
N GLY A 233 -15.20 -31.50 -19.39
CA GLY A 233 -14.29 -30.37 -19.58
C GLY A 233 -14.82 -29.27 -20.52
N THR A 234 -16.12 -29.25 -20.81
CA THR A 234 -16.75 -28.16 -21.57
C THR A 234 -17.33 -27.09 -20.64
N ALA A 235 -16.84 -25.86 -20.76
CA ALA A 235 -17.32 -24.71 -19.99
C ALA A 235 -18.48 -24.01 -20.73
N ARG A 236 -19.59 -23.78 -20.02
CA ARG A 236 -20.81 -23.14 -20.53
C ARG A 236 -21.04 -21.77 -19.88
N PHE A 237 -21.75 -20.88 -20.58
CA PHE A 237 -22.05 -19.51 -20.14
C PHE A 237 -23.44 -19.46 -19.47
N ALA A 238 -23.65 -18.58 -18.48
CA ALA A 238 -24.96 -18.28 -17.89
C ALA A 238 -25.35 -16.82 -18.19
N GLY A 239 -26.64 -16.51 -18.30
CA GLY A 239 -27.22 -15.29 -18.90
C GLY A 239 -26.56 -13.94 -18.57
N LEU A 240 -26.57 -13.01 -19.53
CA LEU A 240 -25.79 -11.76 -19.47
C LEU A 240 -26.55 -10.57 -20.09
N ASN A 241 -26.67 -9.47 -19.35
CA ASN A 241 -27.11 -8.19 -19.90
C ASN A 241 -25.91 -7.44 -20.50
N VAL A 242 -26.05 -6.93 -21.73
CA VAL A 242 -24.97 -6.23 -22.47
C VAL A 242 -25.50 -4.98 -23.17
N ASP A 243 -24.75 -3.88 -23.08
CA ASP A 243 -24.96 -2.65 -23.83
C ASP A 243 -23.75 -2.40 -24.75
N VAL A 244 -24.02 -2.17 -26.05
CA VAL A 244 -23.02 -1.86 -27.08
C VAL A 244 -23.42 -0.63 -27.89
N ILE A 245 -22.45 0.23 -28.20
CA ILE A 245 -22.66 1.45 -29.02
C ILE A 245 -21.86 1.38 -30.32
N LYS A 246 -22.35 2.09 -31.35
CA LYS A 246 -21.62 2.26 -32.62
C LYS A 246 -20.44 3.22 -32.46
N ALA A 247 -19.23 2.79 -32.83
CA ALA A 247 -18.05 3.65 -32.85
C ALA A 247 -18.16 4.65 -34.02
N LYS A 248 -18.03 5.96 -33.77
CA LYS A 248 -17.98 6.96 -34.84
C LYS A 248 -16.71 6.77 -35.68
N THR A 249 -16.87 6.55 -36.97
CA THR A 249 -15.81 6.63 -37.98
C THR A 249 -15.44 8.09 -38.23
N ASP A 250 -14.69 8.69 -37.31
CA ASP A 250 -13.86 9.85 -37.60
C ASP A 250 -12.63 9.81 -36.68
N SER A 251 -11.48 9.49 -37.28
CA SER A 251 -10.11 9.60 -36.74
C SER A 251 -9.56 8.56 -35.75
N TYR A 252 -10.05 7.32 -35.72
CA TYR A 252 -9.29 6.19 -35.14
C TYR A 252 -9.43 4.92 -36.00
N HIS A 253 -8.81 4.93 -37.18
CA HIS A 253 -8.42 3.69 -37.84
C HIS A 253 -7.16 3.15 -37.15
N THR A 254 -7.34 2.24 -36.20
CA THR A 254 -6.38 1.16 -36.00
C THR A 254 -6.98 -0.07 -36.65
N ASP A 255 -6.45 -0.41 -37.82
CA ASP A 255 -6.79 -1.59 -38.61
C ASP A 255 -6.82 -2.85 -37.74
N PHE A 256 -8.01 -3.39 -37.51
CA PHE A 256 -8.20 -4.77 -37.04
C PHE A 256 -8.84 -5.67 -38.11
N ALA A 257 -9.12 -5.14 -39.31
CA ALA A 257 -9.78 -5.87 -40.40
C ALA A 257 -8.87 -6.21 -41.60
N GLY A 258 -7.60 -5.79 -41.61
CA GLY A 258 -6.68 -5.99 -42.74
C GLY A 258 -5.91 -7.31 -42.79
N THR A 259 -6.20 -8.31 -41.95
CA THR A 259 -5.37 -9.55 -41.89
C THR A 259 -6.18 -10.84 -41.90
N LEU A 260 -7.42 -10.82 -42.37
CA LEU A 260 -8.28 -12.01 -42.43
C LEU A 260 -8.76 -12.41 -43.83
N LEU A 261 -8.37 -11.70 -44.89
CA LEU A 261 -8.68 -12.07 -46.27
C LEU A 261 -7.50 -11.78 -47.20
N GLU A 262 -6.45 -12.60 -47.14
CA GLU A 262 -5.57 -12.93 -48.27
C GLU A 262 -4.56 -14.01 -47.83
N ALA A 263 -5.04 -15.25 -47.78
CA ALA A 263 -4.20 -16.44 -47.77
C ALA A 263 -4.83 -17.53 -48.64
N GLN A 264 -5.12 -17.16 -49.89
CA GLN A 264 -5.21 -18.09 -51.02
C GLN A 264 -4.53 -17.41 -52.20
N ASP A 265 -3.21 -17.54 -52.33
CA ASP A 265 -2.58 -18.32 -53.40
C ASP A 265 -1.05 -18.16 -53.35
N ILE A 266 -0.34 -19.27 -53.47
CA ILE A 266 1.13 -19.29 -53.54
C ILE A 266 1.50 -19.26 -55.03
N SER A 267 2.00 -18.14 -55.53
CA SER A 267 2.98 -18.15 -56.64
C SER A 267 3.66 -16.79 -56.85
N GLY A 268 4.99 -16.78 -56.95
CA GLY A 268 5.72 -15.70 -57.66
C GLY A 268 6.85 -15.00 -56.90
N PHE A 269 8.02 -15.64 -56.86
CA PHE A 269 9.34 -14.98 -56.82
C PHE A 269 9.40 -13.73 -57.72
N ASN A 270 10.03 -12.62 -57.30
CA ASN A 270 11.45 -12.31 -57.65
C ASN A 270 11.94 -10.88 -57.28
N ARG A 271 13.23 -10.86 -56.90
CA ARG A 271 14.28 -9.82 -57.08
C ARG A 271 14.35 -8.60 -56.14
N SER A 272 15.24 -8.74 -55.13
CA SER A 272 16.46 -7.94 -54.84
C SER A 272 16.69 -6.66 -55.68
N PRO A 273 17.20 -5.53 -55.13
CA PRO A 273 18.60 -5.43 -54.67
C PRO A 273 18.85 -4.58 -53.42
N HIS A 274 19.77 -5.01 -52.54
CA HIS A 274 20.98 -4.27 -52.13
C HIS A 274 21.73 -4.97 -50.98
N HIS A 275 22.86 -5.56 -51.37
CA HIS A 275 24.13 -5.80 -50.66
C HIS A 275 24.43 -4.89 -49.46
N THR A 276 25.16 -5.26 -48.40
CA THR A 276 25.64 -6.54 -47.81
C THR A 276 26.37 -6.09 -46.53
N TYR A 277 26.03 -6.64 -45.37
CA TYR A 277 27.01 -6.75 -44.27
C TYR A 277 26.99 -8.21 -43.81
N GLN A 278 28.13 -8.87 -43.94
CA GLN A 278 28.35 -10.24 -43.52
C GLN A 278 28.87 -10.29 -42.07
N PRO A 279 28.69 -11.43 -41.38
CA PRO A 279 28.59 -11.51 -39.93
C PRO A 279 29.94 -11.75 -39.25
N THR A 280 30.19 -11.04 -38.16
CA THR A 280 31.08 -11.52 -37.09
C THR A 280 30.23 -12.40 -36.18
N GLY A 281 30.57 -13.70 -36.12
CA GLY A 281 29.77 -14.75 -35.51
C GLY A 281 29.62 -14.66 -33.99
N GLU A 282 28.66 -13.86 -33.54
CA GLU A 282 28.08 -13.96 -32.20
C GLU A 282 26.64 -14.44 -32.32
N SER A 283 26.25 -15.37 -31.44
CA SER A 283 24.94 -16.00 -31.46
C SER A 283 23.88 -15.02 -30.99
N VAL A 284 22.67 -15.11 -31.56
CA VAL A 284 21.46 -14.37 -31.12
C VAL A 284 21.15 -14.61 -29.63
N HIS A 285 21.75 -15.65 -29.03
CA HIS A 285 21.68 -15.93 -27.60
C HIS A 285 22.34 -14.84 -26.74
N ASP A 286 23.41 -14.20 -27.22
CA ASP A 286 24.17 -13.21 -26.44
C ASP A 286 23.55 -11.81 -26.52
N ALA A 287 22.92 -11.45 -27.64
CA ALA A 287 22.17 -10.19 -27.79
C ALA A 287 20.86 -10.16 -26.98
N PHE A 288 20.25 -11.32 -26.75
CA PHE A 288 19.01 -11.43 -25.97
C PHE A 288 19.26 -11.45 -24.46
N ALA A 289 20.37 -12.05 -24.00
CA ALA A 289 20.77 -12.04 -22.60
C ALA A 289 21.14 -10.64 -22.09
N ILE A 290 21.77 -9.80 -22.92
CA ILE A 290 22.20 -8.44 -22.56
C ILE A 290 21.01 -7.47 -22.39
N THR A 291 19.86 -7.74 -23.04
CA THR A 291 18.69 -6.84 -23.00
C THR A 291 17.77 -7.10 -21.81
N MET A 292 17.68 -8.35 -21.34
CA MET A 292 16.90 -8.72 -20.14
C MET A 292 17.69 -8.56 -18.83
N THR A 293 19.02 -8.47 -18.91
CA THR A 293 19.90 -8.28 -17.74
C THR A 293 20.62 -6.94 -17.77
N GLY A 294 19.86 -5.88 -17.99
CA GLY A 294 20.32 -4.51 -17.77
C GLY A 294 20.79 -4.29 -16.33
N GLY A 295 22.06 -4.60 -16.08
CA GLY A 295 22.88 -4.08 -14.99
C GLY A 295 22.70 -4.75 -13.63
N LEU A 296 23.43 -5.84 -13.38
CA LEU A 296 24.34 -5.89 -12.22
C LEU A 296 25.40 -6.98 -12.47
N GLN A 297 26.63 -6.50 -12.64
CA GLN A 297 27.84 -7.29 -12.59
C GLN A 297 28.08 -7.85 -11.19
N ALA A 298 28.84 -8.96 -11.20
CA ALA A 298 29.74 -9.46 -10.16
C ALA A 298 29.17 -10.43 -9.10
N GLY A 299 29.53 -11.70 -9.28
CA GLY A 299 30.27 -12.41 -8.23
C GLY A 299 29.59 -13.64 -7.62
N GLY A 300 29.99 -14.83 -8.10
CA GLY A 300 30.27 -15.96 -7.22
C GLY A 300 29.10 -16.79 -6.69
N GLU A 301 28.83 -17.88 -7.43
CA GLU A 301 28.44 -19.21 -6.94
C GLU A 301 27.00 -19.51 -6.44
N LYS A 302 26.36 -20.38 -7.26
CA LYS A 302 25.42 -21.48 -6.97
C LYS A 302 23.96 -21.18 -6.63
N ARG A 303 23.14 -21.19 -7.69
CA ARG A 303 21.74 -21.67 -7.68
C ARG A 303 21.67 -23.04 -8.36
N GLU A 304 21.41 -24.09 -7.61
CA GLU A 304 20.91 -25.36 -8.14
C GLU A 304 19.63 -25.70 -7.37
N HIS A 305 18.48 -25.69 -8.06
CA HIS A 305 17.21 -26.42 -7.79
C HIS A 305 15.93 -25.73 -8.30
N VAL A 306 16.00 -24.94 -9.37
CA VAL A 306 14.82 -24.65 -10.20
C VAL A 306 15.30 -24.65 -11.63
N ASP A 307 15.34 -25.80 -12.34
CA ASP A 307 15.25 -25.79 -13.82
C ASP A 307 15.27 -27.14 -14.58
N GLU A 308 14.98 -28.31 -14.00
CA GLU A 308 14.94 -29.53 -14.85
C GLU A 308 13.60 -29.73 -15.58
N ASN A 309 12.48 -29.28 -15.02
CA ASN A 309 11.17 -29.43 -15.69
C ASN A 309 10.94 -28.37 -16.78
N LEU A 310 11.39 -27.13 -16.59
CA LEU A 310 11.19 -26.05 -17.56
C LEU A 310 12.06 -26.24 -18.81
N LEU A 311 13.34 -26.61 -18.63
CA LEU A 311 14.26 -26.90 -19.74
C LEU A 311 13.88 -28.18 -20.50
N THR A 312 13.34 -29.21 -19.84
CA THR A 312 12.84 -30.41 -20.51
C THR A 312 11.59 -30.10 -21.34
N TRP A 313 10.70 -29.24 -20.84
CA TRP A 313 9.51 -28.77 -21.55
C TRP A 313 9.84 -27.89 -22.76
N MET A 314 10.84 -27.00 -22.62
CA MET A 314 11.29 -26.12 -23.70
C MET A 314 12.10 -26.86 -24.78
N LYS A 315 12.87 -27.89 -24.40
CA LYS A 315 13.60 -28.75 -25.36
C LYS A 315 12.63 -29.60 -26.18
N TRP A 316 11.53 -30.05 -25.59
CA TRP A 316 10.44 -30.77 -26.30
C TRP A 316 9.71 -29.89 -27.32
N ILE A 317 9.45 -28.61 -27.00
CA ILE A 317 8.84 -27.64 -27.93
C ILE A 317 9.74 -27.33 -29.13
N LEU A 318 11.06 -27.27 -28.92
CA LEU A 318 12.03 -26.96 -29.97
C LEU A 318 12.32 -28.17 -30.89
N ASP A 319 12.35 -29.40 -30.36
CA ASP A 319 12.55 -30.61 -31.16
C ASP A 319 11.36 -30.91 -32.09
N CYS A 320 10.14 -30.53 -31.71
CA CYS A 320 8.94 -30.66 -32.53
C CYS A 320 8.94 -29.75 -33.78
N ARG A 321 9.79 -28.71 -33.83
CA ARG A 321 9.82 -27.73 -34.94
C ARG A 321 10.88 -28.04 -36.00
N VAL A 322 11.88 -28.87 -35.71
CA VAL A 322 13.03 -29.11 -36.60
C VAL A 322 12.90 -30.40 -37.42
N ASN A 323 12.18 -31.41 -36.92
CA ASN A 323 11.99 -32.68 -37.64
C ASN A 323 10.51 -32.89 -37.96
N HIS A 324 10.10 -32.57 -39.20
CA HIS A 324 8.75 -32.78 -39.73
C HIS A 324 8.29 -34.26 -39.63
N TRP A 325 7.80 -34.70 -38.47
CA TRP A 325 7.25 -36.04 -38.29
C TRP A 325 5.73 -35.99 -38.32
N HIS A 326 5.15 -36.75 -39.25
CA HIS A 326 3.74 -37.12 -39.24
C HIS A 326 3.50 -38.06 -38.04
N ILE A 327 2.57 -37.71 -37.14
CA ILE A 327 2.03 -38.64 -36.14
C ILE A 327 0.64 -39.09 -36.62
N PRO A 328 0.46 -40.36 -37.00
CA PRO A 328 -0.86 -40.96 -37.18
C PRO A 328 -1.39 -41.41 -35.82
N GLY A 329 -2.51 -40.81 -35.39
CA GLY A 329 -3.26 -41.25 -34.20
C GLY A 329 -2.75 -40.71 -32.87
N GLY A 330 -3.31 -39.58 -32.43
CA GLY A 330 -3.14 -39.00 -31.09
C GLY A 330 -4.33 -38.10 -30.76
N SER A 331 -4.80 -38.12 -29.52
CA SER A 331 -6.06 -37.51 -29.06
C SER A 331 -6.05 -35.98 -29.10
N THR A 332 -7.25 -35.40 -29.06
CA THR A 332 -7.59 -33.97 -29.19
C THR A 332 -6.98 -33.02 -28.15
N GLN A 333 -6.25 -33.52 -27.14
CA GLN A 333 -5.62 -32.69 -26.11
C GLN A 333 -4.38 -31.94 -26.63
N ASP A 334 -3.60 -32.55 -27.54
CA ASP A 334 -2.28 -32.02 -27.95
C ASP A 334 -2.37 -30.84 -28.95
N LYS A 335 -3.55 -30.61 -29.54
CA LYS A 335 -3.79 -29.44 -30.41
C LYS A 335 -4.21 -28.18 -29.62
N LEU A 336 -4.62 -28.31 -28.36
CA LEU A 336 -4.96 -27.16 -27.51
C LEU A 336 -3.71 -26.42 -27.02
N ASP A 337 -2.62 -27.13 -26.73
CA ASP A 337 -1.41 -26.53 -26.14
C ASP A 337 -0.66 -25.59 -27.10
N ILE A 338 -0.71 -25.86 -28.41
CA ILE A 338 -0.07 -25.02 -29.42
C ILE A 338 -0.78 -23.65 -29.57
N ASN A 339 -2.10 -23.60 -29.39
CA ASN A 339 -2.87 -22.35 -29.48
C ASN A 339 -2.75 -21.51 -28.20
N SER A 340 -2.66 -22.15 -27.03
CA SER A 340 -2.38 -21.50 -25.75
C SER A 340 -0.98 -20.87 -25.72
N ALA A 341 0.03 -21.57 -26.28
CA ALA A 341 1.38 -21.03 -26.44
C ALA A 341 1.44 -19.85 -27.43
N HIS A 342 0.59 -19.85 -28.46
CA HIS A 342 0.46 -18.72 -29.39
C HIS A 342 -0.21 -17.50 -28.74
N LEU A 343 -1.18 -17.70 -27.85
CA LEU A 343 -1.76 -16.62 -27.02
C LEU A 343 -0.73 -16.05 -26.05
N PHE A 344 0.10 -16.92 -25.44
CA PHE A 344 1.19 -16.54 -24.54
C PHE A 344 2.23 -15.67 -25.27
N PHE A 345 2.64 -16.05 -26.49
CA PHE A 345 3.60 -15.30 -27.30
C PHE A 345 3.04 -13.97 -27.83
N ARG A 346 1.74 -13.91 -28.17
CA ARG A 346 1.09 -12.66 -28.61
C ARG A 346 0.88 -11.70 -27.44
N ALA A 347 0.52 -12.17 -26.25
CA ALA A 347 0.31 -11.31 -25.09
C ALA A 347 1.63 -10.75 -24.52
N ALA A 348 2.73 -11.52 -24.55
CA ALA A 348 4.04 -11.09 -24.08
C ALA A 348 4.68 -9.98 -24.95
N VAL A 349 4.37 -9.92 -26.25
CA VAL A 349 4.88 -8.89 -27.17
C VAL A 349 4.13 -7.55 -27.02
N PHE A 350 2.95 -7.53 -26.38
CA PHE A 350 2.13 -6.32 -26.18
C PHE A 350 2.02 -5.85 -24.71
N GLY A 351 2.91 -6.32 -23.82
CA GLY A 351 3.14 -5.70 -22.51
C GLY A 351 1.94 -5.68 -21.55
N ARG A 352 1.14 -6.75 -21.46
CA ARG A 352 0.02 -6.84 -20.49
C ARG A 352 0.40 -7.68 -19.27
N SER A 353 0.17 -7.16 -18.06
CA SER A 353 0.28 -7.92 -16.80
C SER A 353 -0.96 -8.77 -16.53
N PHE A 354 -0.75 -9.93 -15.91
CA PHE A 354 -1.77 -10.95 -15.60
C PHE A 354 -1.93 -11.13 -14.08
N ILE A 355 -3.15 -11.47 -13.64
CA ILE A 355 -3.39 -12.04 -12.31
C ILE A 355 -3.49 -13.56 -12.49
N VAL A 356 -2.53 -14.30 -11.94
CA VAL A 356 -2.57 -15.76 -11.83
C VAL A 356 -2.93 -16.08 -10.39
N THR A 357 -4.06 -16.75 -10.20
CA THR A 357 -4.42 -17.30 -8.88
C THR A 357 -3.73 -18.66 -8.72
N GLU A 358 -3.48 -19.11 -7.48
CA GLU A 358 -2.89 -20.42 -7.16
C GLU A 358 -3.65 -21.62 -7.76
N LYS A 359 -4.87 -21.40 -8.28
CA LYS A 359 -5.73 -22.40 -8.92
C LYS A 359 -5.78 -22.31 -10.45
N GLY A 360 -4.94 -21.48 -11.09
CA GLY A 360 -4.77 -21.46 -12.54
C GLY A 360 -5.84 -20.69 -13.33
N TYR A 361 -6.58 -19.77 -12.71
CA TYR A 361 -7.51 -18.88 -13.43
C TYR A 361 -6.78 -17.68 -14.04
N PHE A 362 -7.24 -17.24 -15.22
CA PHE A 362 -6.69 -16.10 -15.99
C PHE A 362 -7.72 -14.97 -16.08
N GLY A 363 -7.33 -13.73 -15.77
CA GLY A 363 -8.18 -12.53 -15.94
C GLY A 363 -7.45 -11.37 -16.63
N PHE A 364 -8.20 -10.55 -17.37
CA PHE A 364 -7.69 -9.36 -18.07
C PHE A 364 -8.22 -8.07 -17.42
N ALA A 365 -7.34 -7.09 -17.22
CA ALA A 365 -7.73 -5.74 -16.76
C ALA A 365 -8.02 -4.79 -17.97
N PRO A 366 -8.95 -3.83 -17.87
CA PRO A 366 -9.40 -3.01 -19.01
C PRO A 366 -8.47 -1.82 -19.34
N SER A 367 -8.35 -1.52 -20.64
CA SER A 367 -7.57 -0.41 -21.20
C SER A 367 -8.41 0.85 -21.44
N THR A 368 -8.13 1.94 -20.75
CA THR A 368 -8.00 3.26 -21.40
C THR A 368 -6.51 3.48 -21.66
N PHE A 369 -6.09 4.56 -22.32
CA PHE A 369 -4.67 4.91 -22.44
C PHE A 369 -4.08 5.13 -21.03
N TYR A 370 -3.64 4.04 -20.43
CA TYR A 370 -3.17 3.95 -19.06
C TYR A 370 -1.66 3.76 -19.18
N PHE A 371 -0.89 4.74 -18.69
CA PHE A 371 0.24 4.36 -17.84
C PHE A 371 -0.27 3.27 -16.92
N ASP A 372 0.47 2.16 -16.73
CA ASP A 372 0.13 1.11 -15.76
C ASP A 372 -0.63 1.76 -14.61
N ARG A 373 -1.87 1.34 -14.29
CA ARG A 373 -2.68 1.99 -13.25
C ARG A 373 -1.92 2.13 -11.92
N ASP A 374 -0.81 1.41 -11.82
CA ASP A 374 0.13 1.34 -10.73
C ASP A 374 1.25 2.42 -10.77
N ASP A 375 1.30 3.33 -11.74
CA ASP A 375 2.46 4.21 -11.97
C ASP A 375 2.10 5.65 -12.43
N TYR A 376 0.95 6.19 -12.01
CA TYR A 376 0.58 7.59 -12.26
C TYR A 376 0.58 8.45 -11.00
N VAL A 377 0.79 9.76 -11.19
CA VAL A 377 0.59 10.79 -10.17
C VAL A 377 -0.16 11.97 -10.76
N ARG A 378 -0.80 12.79 -9.91
CA ARG A 378 -1.34 14.10 -10.33
C ARG A 378 -0.40 15.22 -9.92
N LEU A 379 -0.26 16.23 -10.78
CA LEU A 379 0.45 17.47 -10.49
C LEU A 379 -0.54 18.63 -10.55
N LEU A 380 -0.48 19.49 -9.54
CA LEU A 380 -1.25 20.70 -9.42
C LEU A 380 -0.62 21.81 -10.27
N SER A 381 -1.40 22.41 -11.15
CA SER A 381 -1.06 23.66 -11.81
C SER A 381 -1.78 24.80 -11.09
N LEU A 382 -1.05 25.53 -10.23
CA LEU A 382 -1.54 26.72 -9.54
C LEU A 382 -1.50 27.91 -10.48
N SER A 383 -2.63 28.53 -10.76
CA SER A 383 -2.73 29.72 -11.61
C SER A 383 -2.04 30.94 -10.98
N PRO A 384 -1.55 31.90 -11.77
CA PRO A 384 -1.03 33.16 -11.25
C PRO A 384 -2.11 34.05 -10.65
N GLY A 385 -1.70 35.03 -9.84
CA GLY A 385 -2.60 36.04 -9.27
C GLY A 385 -2.03 36.77 -8.06
N GLU A 386 -2.65 37.88 -7.71
CA GLU A 386 -2.30 38.71 -6.54
C GLU A 386 -2.68 38.02 -5.22
N PHE A 387 -2.08 38.42 -4.10
CA PHE A 387 -2.20 37.69 -2.82
C PHE A 387 -3.66 37.39 -2.38
N ASP A 388 -4.55 38.36 -2.52
CA ASP A 388 -5.95 38.26 -2.07
C ASP A 388 -6.91 37.65 -3.11
N GLU A 389 -6.46 37.43 -4.34
CA GLU A 389 -7.29 36.84 -5.39
C GLU A 389 -7.63 35.37 -5.09
N PRO A 390 -8.79 34.86 -5.54
CA PRO A 390 -9.16 33.46 -5.39
C PRO A 390 -8.07 32.51 -5.87
N ILE A 391 -7.89 31.39 -5.16
CA ILE A 391 -6.97 30.33 -5.59
C ILE A 391 -7.67 29.51 -6.67
N VAL A 392 -7.05 29.45 -7.84
CA VAL A 392 -7.51 28.67 -8.99
C VAL A 392 -6.41 27.65 -9.34
N CYS A 393 -6.81 26.39 -9.43
CA CYS A 393 -5.91 25.28 -9.68
C CYS A 393 -6.49 24.32 -10.71
N ASP A 394 -5.60 23.66 -11.44
CA ASP A 394 -5.93 22.51 -12.30
C ASP A 394 -5.04 21.30 -11.92
N LEU A 395 -5.43 20.08 -12.30
CA LEU A 395 -4.69 18.86 -12.00
C LEU A 395 -4.40 18.08 -13.28
N LYS A 396 -3.11 17.86 -13.56
CA LYS A 396 -2.61 17.12 -14.72
C LYS A 396 -2.07 15.76 -14.28
N ILE A 397 -2.39 14.71 -15.03
CA ILE A 397 -1.85 13.37 -14.78
C ILE A 397 -0.46 13.27 -15.41
N ALA A 398 0.47 12.69 -14.68
CA ALA A 398 1.83 12.37 -15.12
C ALA A 398 2.19 10.93 -14.76
N SER A 399 3.11 10.34 -15.52
CA SER A 399 3.70 9.03 -15.20
C SER A 399 4.79 9.17 -14.16
N ILE A 400 4.86 8.26 -13.19
CA ILE A 400 5.93 8.24 -12.19
C ILE A 400 7.30 7.94 -12.82
N ALA A 401 7.34 7.13 -13.87
CA ALA A 401 8.55 6.80 -14.62
C ALA A 401 9.06 8.00 -15.44
N HIS A 402 8.17 8.92 -15.80
CA HIS A 402 8.45 10.08 -16.65
C HIS A 402 7.89 11.37 -16.05
N LEU A 403 8.23 11.64 -14.79
CA LEU A 403 7.84 12.90 -14.14
C LEU A 403 8.42 14.08 -14.93
N PRO A 404 7.67 15.19 -15.08
CA PRO A 404 8.17 16.39 -15.73
C PRO A 404 9.47 16.88 -15.07
N GLN A 405 10.42 17.39 -15.87
CA GLN A 405 11.68 17.91 -15.32
C GLN A 405 11.51 19.12 -14.38
N HIS A 406 10.36 19.81 -14.43
CA HIS A 406 10.13 21.08 -13.74
C HIS A 406 8.83 21.07 -12.92
N PHE A 407 8.83 20.34 -11.80
CA PHE A 407 7.82 20.47 -10.75
C PHE A 407 8.48 20.61 -9.38
N GLU A 408 7.78 21.24 -8.45
CA GLU A 408 8.17 21.33 -7.04
C GLU A 408 7.19 20.52 -6.19
N ALA A 409 7.58 20.11 -4.98
CA ALA A 409 6.68 19.45 -4.03
C ALA A 409 6.48 20.34 -2.80
N LEU A 410 5.26 20.38 -2.27
CA LEU A 410 4.94 21.14 -1.05
C LEU A 410 4.95 20.22 0.17
N SER A 411 5.77 20.56 1.16
CA SER A 411 5.76 19.96 2.48
C SER A 411 5.21 20.96 3.49
N TYR A 412 4.10 20.63 4.17
CA TYR A 412 3.41 21.57 5.06
C TYR A 412 2.60 20.88 6.17
N CYS A 413 2.22 21.65 7.20
CA CYS A 413 1.27 21.21 8.21
C CYS A 413 -0.16 21.35 7.68
N TRP A 414 -0.92 20.25 7.62
CA TRP A 414 -2.30 20.26 7.13
C TRP A 414 -3.25 21.21 7.89
N GLY A 415 -2.94 21.52 9.16
CA GLY A 415 -3.76 22.39 10.01
C GLY A 415 -5.03 21.72 10.53
N ASP A 416 -5.95 22.52 11.11
CA ASP A 416 -7.25 22.04 11.58
C ASP A 416 -8.09 21.58 10.38
N GLN A 417 -8.47 20.29 10.37
CA GLN A 417 -9.27 19.69 9.31
C GLN A 417 -10.70 20.24 9.24
N ARG A 418 -11.15 20.96 10.27
CA ARG A 418 -12.47 21.61 10.34
C ARG A 418 -12.46 23.02 9.77
N ASP A 419 -11.30 23.68 9.70
CA ASP A 419 -11.15 25.01 9.08
C ASP A 419 -10.85 24.86 7.58
N ARG A 420 -11.91 24.67 6.80
CA ARG A 420 -11.85 24.53 5.34
C ARG A 420 -12.50 25.71 4.66
N LYS A 421 -11.90 26.16 3.56
CA LYS A 421 -12.35 27.29 2.75
C LYS A 421 -12.33 26.92 1.26
N PRO A 422 -13.16 27.55 0.43
CA PRO A 422 -13.27 27.20 -0.96
C PRO A 422 -12.05 27.66 -1.79
N ILE A 423 -11.65 26.80 -2.72
CA ILE A 423 -10.77 27.10 -3.87
C ILE A 423 -11.45 26.64 -5.15
N ILE A 424 -11.01 27.12 -6.31
CA ILE A 424 -11.50 26.63 -7.60
C ILE A 424 -10.52 25.56 -8.09
N LEU A 425 -10.94 24.30 -8.12
CA LEU A 425 -10.16 23.15 -8.60
C LEU A 425 -10.86 22.56 -9.83
N ARG A 426 -10.17 22.52 -10.99
CA ARG A 426 -10.75 22.04 -12.27
C ARG A 426 -12.05 22.75 -12.66
N GLY A 427 -12.19 24.03 -12.31
CA GLY A 427 -13.40 24.83 -12.58
C GLY A 427 -14.56 24.58 -11.60
N THR A 428 -14.38 23.71 -10.60
CA THR A 428 -15.37 23.42 -9.56
C THR A 428 -14.90 23.91 -8.19
N GLU A 429 -15.83 24.21 -7.28
CA GLU A 429 -15.48 24.59 -5.91
C GLU A 429 -15.02 23.36 -5.11
N TYR A 430 -13.88 23.49 -4.44
CA TYR A 430 -13.30 22.45 -3.58
C TYR A 430 -12.92 23.05 -2.20
N LEU A 431 -13.18 22.32 -1.12
CA LEU A 431 -12.90 22.78 0.24
C LEU A 431 -11.51 22.33 0.72
N ALA A 432 -10.52 23.22 0.61
CA ALA A 432 -9.16 23.00 1.10
C ALA A 432 -8.97 23.58 2.51
N THR A 433 -8.01 23.07 3.28
CA THR A 433 -7.73 23.60 4.62
C THR A 433 -7.16 25.02 4.56
N ALA A 434 -7.47 25.85 5.56
CA ALA A 434 -6.96 27.22 5.64
C ALA A 434 -5.42 27.29 5.62
N SER A 435 -4.74 26.29 6.21
CA SER A 435 -3.29 26.16 6.16
C SER A 435 -2.78 26.00 4.72
N LEU A 436 -3.40 25.10 3.94
CA LEU A 436 -3.01 24.88 2.54
C LEU A 436 -3.26 26.14 1.70
N ILE A 437 -4.42 26.77 1.85
CA ILE A 437 -4.76 27.99 1.10
C ILE A 437 -3.76 29.11 1.40
N THR A 438 -3.38 29.27 2.67
CA THR A 438 -2.37 30.26 3.07
C THR A 438 -1.03 29.95 2.40
N ALA A 439 -0.56 28.71 2.43
CA ALA A 439 0.67 28.32 1.73
C ALA A 439 0.57 28.59 0.22
N LEU A 440 -0.51 28.19 -0.45
CA LEU A 440 -0.70 28.41 -1.89
C LEU A 440 -0.71 29.89 -2.26
N ARG A 441 -1.31 30.77 -1.45
CA ARG A 441 -1.29 32.23 -1.66
C ARG A 441 0.12 32.80 -1.62
N HIS A 442 0.92 32.39 -0.64
CA HIS A 442 2.31 32.83 -0.50
C HIS A 442 3.24 32.25 -1.59
N LEU A 443 2.91 31.05 -2.09
CA LEU A 443 3.73 30.34 -3.09
C LEU A 443 3.33 30.65 -4.54
N ARG A 444 2.14 31.21 -4.79
CA ARG A 444 1.69 31.62 -6.11
C ARG A 444 2.59 32.71 -6.69
N TYR A 445 2.92 32.61 -7.98
CA TYR A 445 3.54 33.72 -8.69
C TYR A 445 2.47 34.70 -9.20
N ALA A 446 2.80 35.98 -9.28
CA ALA A 446 1.87 36.99 -9.78
C ALA A 446 1.61 36.88 -11.31
N ASP A 447 2.59 36.38 -12.06
CA ASP A 447 2.65 36.51 -13.53
C ASP A 447 2.64 35.18 -14.30
N ARG A 448 2.86 34.05 -13.63
CA ARG A 448 2.94 32.72 -14.27
C ARG A 448 2.38 31.58 -13.41
N PRO A 449 1.90 30.49 -14.01
CA PRO A 449 1.48 29.33 -13.23
C PRO A 449 2.67 28.65 -12.55
N ARG A 450 2.39 27.95 -11.45
CA ARG A 450 3.37 27.15 -10.69
C ARG A 450 2.92 25.69 -10.64
N THR A 451 3.80 24.77 -11.03
CA THR A 451 3.50 23.33 -10.99
C THR A 451 4.00 22.72 -9.69
N LEU A 452 3.07 22.22 -8.89
CA LEU A 452 3.31 21.69 -7.55
C LEU A 452 2.78 20.25 -7.45
N TRP A 453 3.43 19.42 -6.65
CA TRP A 453 2.78 18.25 -6.05
C TRP A 453 2.36 18.62 -4.62
N VAL A 454 1.09 18.43 -4.32
CA VAL A 454 0.47 18.70 -3.02
C VAL A 454 -0.36 17.48 -2.66
N ASP A 455 0.08 16.68 -1.70
CA ASP A 455 -0.57 15.44 -1.23
C ASP A 455 -2.10 15.58 -1.09
N ALA A 456 -2.57 16.60 -0.38
CA ALA A 456 -3.98 16.82 -0.09
C ALA A 456 -4.88 17.06 -1.33
N LEU A 457 -4.30 17.49 -2.46
CA LEU A 457 -5.04 17.76 -3.71
C LEU A 457 -4.68 16.78 -4.83
N CYS A 458 -3.46 16.25 -4.82
CA CYS A 458 -2.94 15.36 -5.85
C CYS A 458 -3.31 13.90 -5.57
N ILE A 459 -3.61 13.54 -4.32
CA ILE A 459 -4.13 12.23 -3.93
C ILE A 459 -5.61 12.36 -3.60
N ASN A 460 -6.44 11.42 -4.04
CA ASN A 460 -7.84 11.37 -3.62
C ASN A 460 -7.87 10.80 -2.20
N GLN A 461 -8.10 11.67 -1.22
CA GLN A 461 -8.08 11.30 0.18
C GLN A 461 -9.27 10.43 0.60
N GLU A 462 -10.31 10.35 -0.24
CA GLU A 462 -11.53 9.56 0.02
C GLU A 462 -11.43 8.14 -0.54
N ASP A 463 -10.47 7.87 -1.42
CA ASP A 463 -10.21 6.54 -1.98
C ASP A 463 -8.99 5.94 -1.27
N THR A 464 -9.23 5.03 -0.33
CA THR A 464 -8.16 4.41 0.47
C THR A 464 -7.24 3.51 -0.36
N ALA A 465 -7.72 2.94 -1.47
CA ALA A 465 -6.90 2.15 -2.38
C ALA A 465 -5.96 3.06 -3.17
N GLU A 466 -6.47 4.18 -3.72
CA GLU A 466 -5.62 5.18 -4.35
C GLU A 466 -4.64 5.80 -3.34
N LEU A 467 -5.07 6.14 -2.13
CA LEU A 467 -4.21 6.69 -1.08
C LEU A 467 -3.02 5.76 -0.78
N SER A 468 -3.33 4.49 -0.52
CA SER A 468 -2.34 3.44 -0.25
C SER A 468 -1.32 3.34 -1.38
N HIS A 469 -1.83 3.39 -2.61
CA HIS A 469 -1.03 3.34 -3.81
C HIS A 469 -0.15 4.59 -4.01
N GLN A 470 -0.70 5.80 -3.87
CA GLN A 470 0.04 7.05 -4.05
C GLN A 470 1.11 7.26 -2.97
N ILE A 471 0.90 6.75 -1.75
CA ILE A 471 1.88 6.81 -0.67
C ILE A 471 3.15 6.01 -1.01
N LEU A 472 3.02 4.87 -1.73
CA LEU A 472 4.19 4.13 -2.24
C LEU A 472 5.08 5.00 -3.15
N HIS A 473 4.46 5.93 -3.89
CA HIS A 473 5.14 6.79 -4.85
C HIS A 473 5.75 8.05 -4.24
N MET A 474 5.44 8.40 -2.99
CA MET A 474 5.97 9.62 -2.34
C MET A 474 7.50 9.69 -2.38
N ARG A 475 8.19 8.56 -2.20
CA ARG A 475 9.66 8.50 -2.33
C ARG A 475 10.12 9.03 -3.69
N ASN A 476 9.51 8.54 -4.77
CA ASN A 476 9.85 8.92 -6.14
C ASN A 476 9.51 10.39 -6.40
N ILE A 477 8.36 10.86 -5.90
CA ILE A 477 7.90 12.24 -6.09
C ILE A 477 8.86 13.23 -5.42
N TYR A 478 9.13 13.07 -4.12
CA TYR A 478 10.00 14.00 -3.38
C TYR A 478 11.46 13.93 -3.84
N SER A 479 11.96 12.74 -4.21
CA SER A 479 13.33 12.58 -4.71
C SER A 479 13.52 13.05 -6.16
N GLN A 480 12.45 13.24 -6.94
CA GLN A 480 12.53 13.74 -8.31
C GLN A 480 12.09 15.20 -8.46
N ALA A 481 11.38 15.76 -7.47
CA ALA A 481 11.03 17.18 -7.45
C ALA A 481 12.28 18.06 -7.63
N THR A 482 12.14 19.14 -8.40
CA THR A 482 13.21 20.14 -8.58
C THR A 482 13.61 20.74 -7.24
N ARG A 483 12.63 20.97 -6.39
CA ARG A 483 12.78 21.51 -5.03
C ARG A 483 11.57 21.13 -4.19
N VAL A 484 11.80 20.90 -2.91
CA VAL A 484 10.75 20.79 -1.90
C VAL A 484 10.60 22.13 -1.18
N LEU A 485 9.37 22.63 -1.14
CA LEU A 485 8.99 23.86 -0.45
C LEU A 485 8.52 23.48 0.95
N ALA A 486 9.38 23.66 1.95
CA ALA A 486 9.10 23.35 3.34
C ALA A 486 8.40 24.56 3.99
N TRP A 487 7.06 24.56 3.96
CA TRP A 487 6.23 25.63 4.52
C TRP A 487 6.11 25.48 6.04
N VAL A 488 6.80 26.35 6.80
CA VAL A 488 6.88 26.28 8.27
C VAL A 488 5.92 27.23 9.00
N GLY A 489 5.21 28.09 8.28
CA GLY A 489 4.19 28.99 8.83
C GLY A 489 4.22 30.41 8.26
N THR A 490 3.55 31.33 8.95
CA THR A 490 3.42 32.76 8.60
C THR A 490 4.29 33.65 9.50
N GLU A 491 4.24 34.97 9.29
CA GLU A 491 5.00 35.99 10.04
C GLU A 491 4.41 36.31 11.44
N GLU A 492 3.87 35.29 12.14
CA GLU A 492 3.37 35.42 13.53
C GLU A 492 4.49 35.71 14.55
N TRP A 493 5.72 35.37 14.19
CA TRP A 493 6.96 35.71 14.87
C TRP A 493 7.89 36.37 13.84
N ASN A 494 9.16 36.64 14.17
CA ASN A 494 10.09 37.29 13.24
C ASN A 494 10.95 36.25 12.46
N PRO A 495 10.46 35.67 11.34
CA PRO A 495 11.20 34.68 10.55
C PRO A 495 12.49 35.23 9.98
N LYS A 496 12.48 36.52 9.59
CA LYS A 496 13.67 37.19 9.09
C LYS A 496 14.80 37.16 10.12
N ALA A 497 14.51 37.49 11.38
CA ALA A 497 15.51 37.47 12.45
C ALA A 497 16.09 36.07 12.69
N ALA A 498 15.26 35.01 12.68
CA ALA A 498 15.77 33.64 12.84
C ALA A 498 16.59 33.19 11.63
N PHE A 499 16.12 33.47 10.41
CA PHE A 499 16.83 33.08 9.20
C PHE A 499 18.17 33.82 9.08
N ASP A 500 18.20 35.11 9.45
CA ASP A 500 19.43 35.88 9.55
C ASP A 500 20.34 35.38 10.69
N ALA A 501 19.79 34.91 11.80
CA ALA A 501 20.57 34.28 12.88
C ALA A 501 21.23 32.98 12.41
N ILE A 502 20.49 32.13 11.69
CA ILE A 502 21.01 30.89 11.09
C ILE A 502 22.12 31.21 10.10
N ARG A 503 21.91 32.13 9.16
CA ARG A 503 22.92 32.55 8.17
C ARG A 503 24.16 33.12 8.85
N ARG A 504 23.99 34.08 9.78
CA ARG A 504 25.11 34.69 10.51
C ARG A 504 25.96 33.64 11.21
N ARG A 505 25.33 32.69 11.92
CA ARG A 505 26.04 31.66 12.66
C ARG A 505 26.70 30.62 11.76
N ALA A 506 26.08 30.28 10.63
CA ALA A 506 26.67 29.45 9.58
C ALA A 506 27.93 30.09 8.96
N GLU A 507 27.95 31.41 8.81
CA GLU A 507 29.05 32.13 8.14
C GLU A 507 30.21 32.48 9.09
N LYS A 508 29.92 32.84 10.35
CA LYS A 508 30.91 33.19 11.38
C LYS A 508 30.29 32.91 12.75
N ALA A 509 30.96 32.15 13.63
CA ALA A 509 30.48 31.75 14.97
C ALA A 509 30.20 32.94 15.94
N ALA A 510 29.24 33.80 15.62
CA ALA A 510 28.87 34.98 16.35
C ALA A 510 27.95 34.61 17.52
N VAL A 511 28.06 35.39 18.60
CA VAL A 511 27.10 35.38 19.71
C VAL A 511 25.77 35.92 19.18
N LEU A 512 24.70 35.16 19.37
CA LEU A 512 23.35 35.59 18.99
C LEU A 512 22.81 36.55 20.06
N ASP A 513 22.24 37.67 19.61
CA ASP A 513 21.48 38.56 20.49
C ASP A 513 20.17 37.88 20.98
N GLU A 514 19.57 38.42 22.04
CA GLU A 514 18.39 37.85 22.69
C GLU A 514 17.19 37.74 21.73
N ALA A 515 17.00 38.75 20.86
CA ALA A 515 15.93 38.75 19.85
C ALA A 515 16.12 37.64 18.81
N SER A 516 17.36 37.41 18.37
CA SER A 516 17.73 36.33 17.45
C SER A 516 17.53 34.95 18.09
N LEU A 517 17.85 34.80 19.39
CA LEU A 517 17.62 33.56 20.14
C LEU A 517 16.12 33.27 20.29
N ALA A 518 15.30 34.28 20.62
CA ALA A 518 13.86 34.13 20.71
C ALA A 518 13.24 33.73 19.35
N ALA A 519 13.65 34.39 18.26
CA ALA A 519 13.19 34.03 16.92
C ALA A 519 13.61 32.60 16.52
N LEU A 520 14.85 32.20 16.82
CA LEU A 520 15.33 30.84 16.58
C LEU A 520 14.57 29.80 17.41
N TYR A 521 14.18 30.13 18.64
CA TYR A 521 13.34 29.26 19.47
C TYR A 521 11.97 29.02 18.84
N HIS A 522 11.30 30.05 18.33
CA HIS A 522 10.04 29.89 17.60
C HIS A 522 10.19 29.02 16.35
N PHE A 523 11.28 29.22 15.58
CA PHE A 523 11.58 28.37 14.43
C PHE A 523 11.76 26.89 14.81
N LEU A 524 12.60 26.60 15.80
CA LEU A 524 12.92 25.24 16.24
C LEU A 524 11.76 24.54 16.97
N SER A 525 10.83 25.32 17.52
CA SER A 525 9.64 24.82 18.21
C SER A 525 8.41 24.76 17.30
N SER A 526 8.55 25.02 16.00
CA SER A 526 7.44 24.93 15.05
C SER A 526 6.85 23.52 15.02
N PRO A 527 5.51 23.36 15.07
CA PRO A 527 4.83 22.08 14.90
C PRO A 527 5.21 21.32 13.62
N TYR A 528 5.73 22.03 12.63
CA TYR A 528 6.24 21.44 11.39
C TYR A 528 7.31 20.38 11.63
N TRP A 529 8.28 20.64 12.52
CA TRP A 529 9.35 19.69 12.83
C TRP A 529 8.88 18.48 13.63
N GLU A 530 7.65 18.51 14.13
CA GLU A 530 7.09 17.40 14.90
C GLU A 530 6.43 16.36 14.00
N ARG A 531 6.08 16.69 12.75
CA ARG A 531 5.36 15.76 11.87
C ARG A 531 6.29 14.68 11.34
N LEU A 532 5.86 13.42 11.44
CA LEU A 532 6.63 12.29 10.93
C LEU A 532 6.72 12.30 9.39
N TRP A 533 5.62 12.65 8.70
CA TRP A 533 5.59 12.72 7.24
C TRP A 533 6.64 13.67 6.67
N VAL A 534 6.89 14.82 7.32
CA VAL A 534 7.92 15.81 6.92
C VAL A 534 9.32 15.18 6.81
N VAL A 535 9.59 14.13 7.59
CA VAL A 535 10.90 13.49 7.61
C VAL A 535 11.28 12.95 6.24
N GLN A 536 10.44 12.10 5.62
CA GLN A 536 10.78 11.54 4.30
C GLN A 536 10.76 12.61 3.20
N GLU A 537 9.87 13.59 3.31
CA GLU A 537 9.71 14.68 2.34
C GLU A 537 10.99 15.49 2.21
N LEU A 538 11.65 15.77 3.34
CA LEU A 538 12.89 16.53 3.39
C LEU A 538 14.14 15.65 3.31
N ALA A 539 14.13 14.44 3.86
CA ALA A 539 15.29 13.55 3.79
C ALA A 539 15.60 13.15 2.35
N LEU A 540 14.56 12.91 1.53
CA LEU A 540 14.69 12.44 0.15
C LEU A 540 14.82 13.55 -0.90
N ALA A 541 14.46 14.79 -0.56
CA ALA A 541 14.47 15.93 -1.48
C ALA A 541 15.82 16.11 -2.20
N ARG A 542 15.85 16.63 -3.44
CA ARG A 542 17.13 17.05 -4.06
C ARG A 542 17.60 18.40 -3.52
N ASP A 543 16.67 19.35 -3.45
CA ASP A 543 16.86 20.70 -2.92
C ASP A 543 15.68 21.07 -2.03
N ILE A 544 15.90 21.91 -1.02
CA ILE A 544 14.87 22.33 -0.07
C ILE A 544 14.96 23.84 0.13
N ALA A 545 13.81 24.50 0.00
CA ALA A 545 13.63 25.86 0.45
C ALA A 545 12.66 25.87 1.64
N ILE A 546 13.14 26.32 2.79
CA ILE A 546 12.33 26.54 3.99
C ILE A 546 11.64 27.90 3.82
N VAL A 547 10.32 27.91 3.85
CA VAL A 547 9.49 29.09 3.56
C VAL A 547 8.67 29.44 4.80
N CYS A 548 8.75 30.69 5.24
CA CYS A 548 7.92 31.23 6.32
C CYS A 548 7.41 32.62 5.92
N GLY A 549 6.11 32.72 5.62
CA GLY A 549 5.54 33.94 5.05
C GLY A 549 6.23 34.34 3.75
N ARG A 550 6.91 35.49 3.73
CA ARG A 550 7.70 35.98 2.58
C ARG A 550 9.18 35.62 2.66
N GLU A 551 9.64 35.11 3.78
CA GLU A 551 11.05 34.78 4.01
C GLU A 551 11.37 33.37 3.51
N ILE A 552 12.55 33.22 2.89
CA ILE A 552 13.03 31.95 2.33
C ILE A 552 14.45 31.66 2.83
N LEU A 553 14.66 30.47 3.38
CA LEU A 553 15.96 29.97 3.80
C LEU A 553 16.32 28.70 3.01
N PRO A 554 17.39 28.71 2.20
CA PRO A 554 17.87 27.49 1.53
C PRO A 554 18.47 26.53 2.55
N TRP A 555 18.27 25.23 2.34
CA TRP A 555 18.75 24.17 3.25
C TRP A 555 20.27 24.15 3.45
N LYS A 556 21.03 24.65 2.48
CA LYS A 556 22.49 24.85 2.61
C LYS A 556 22.87 25.64 3.87
N ALA A 557 22.01 26.56 4.33
CA ALA A 557 22.25 27.27 5.58
C ALA A 557 22.14 26.35 6.81
N ILE A 558 21.26 25.35 6.79
CA ILE A 558 21.18 24.30 7.81
C ILE A 558 22.40 23.38 7.73
N ASP A 559 22.86 23.02 6.53
CA ASP A 559 24.08 22.22 6.38
C ASP A 559 25.30 22.90 7.02
N GLN A 560 25.46 24.19 6.75
CA GLN A 560 26.53 25.00 7.35
C GLN A 560 26.34 25.18 8.86
N LEU A 561 25.11 25.31 9.33
CA LEU A 561 24.78 25.40 10.75
C LEU A 561 25.15 24.11 11.50
N MET A 562 24.92 22.94 10.89
CA MET A 562 25.14 21.64 11.54
C MET A 562 26.57 21.12 11.37
N ALA A 563 27.32 21.64 10.39
CA ALA A 563 28.73 21.33 10.21
C ALA A 563 29.56 21.77 11.44
N PRO A 564 30.60 21.00 11.82
CA PRO A 564 31.55 21.46 12.83
C PRO A 564 32.26 22.73 12.33
N ASP A 565 32.50 23.68 13.23
CA ASP A 565 33.31 24.85 12.91
C ASP A 565 34.79 24.48 12.71
N ALA A 566 35.62 25.46 12.33
CA ALA A 566 37.06 25.24 12.12
C ALA A 566 37.82 24.71 13.37
N ALA A 567 37.21 24.79 14.56
CA ALA A 567 37.73 24.26 15.82
C ALA A 567 37.03 22.95 16.25
N GLY A 568 36.20 22.34 15.38
CA GLY A 568 35.48 21.10 15.64
C GLY A 568 34.22 21.25 16.51
N ARG A 569 33.86 22.47 16.93
CA ARG A 569 32.68 22.70 17.78
C ARG A 569 31.41 22.61 16.96
N ARG A 570 30.35 22.06 17.55
CA ARG A 570 29.03 21.97 16.90
C ARG A 570 28.07 22.94 17.57
N LEU A 571 27.02 23.34 16.85
CA LEU A 571 26.02 24.27 17.36
C LEU A 571 25.40 23.98 18.76
N PRO A 572 25.22 22.71 19.21
CA PRO A 572 24.57 22.39 20.49
C PRO A 572 25.26 22.94 21.74
N ASP A 573 26.55 23.25 21.68
CA ASP A 573 27.36 23.48 22.89
C ASP A 573 27.06 24.84 23.56
N GLY A 574 26.45 25.79 22.82
CA GLY A 574 26.16 27.15 23.31
C GLY A 574 24.67 27.53 23.43
N LEU A 575 23.74 26.61 23.12
CA LEU A 575 22.30 26.91 23.15
C LEU A 575 21.66 26.55 24.51
N PRO A 576 20.68 27.33 25.00
CA PRO A 576 19.88 27.00 26.18
C PRO A 576 19.22 25.61 26.08
N TYR A 577 19.10 24.90 27.20
CA TYR A 577 18.56 23.54 27.26
C TYR A 577 17.20 23.38 26.56
N HIS A 578 16.27 24.32 26.77
CA HIS A 578 14.94 24.28 26.18
C HIS A 578 14.95 24.35 24.63
N MET A 579 15.98 24.96 24.02
CA MET A 579 16.15 25.02 22.56
C MET A 579 16.75 23.73 21.98
N ARG A 580 17.47 22.94 22.79
CA ARG A 580 18.14 21.72 22.33
C ARG A 580 17.16 20.67 21.85
N LYS A 581 15.96 20.59 22.44
CA LYS A 581 14.90 19.65 22.02
C LYS A 581 14.45 19.88 20.57
N GLY A 582 14.14 21.13 20.21
CA GLY A 582 13.76 21.48 18.83
C GLY A 582 14.91 21.28 17.85
N LEU A 583 16.13 21.68 18.25
CA LEU A 583 17.35 21.47 17.46
C LEU A 583 17.61 19.98 17.18
N TRP A 584 17.34 19.11 18.15
CA TRP A 584 17.56 17.67 18.02
C TRP A 584 16.77 17.11 16.81
N LYS A 585 15.50 17.46 16.65
CA LYS A 585 14.67 17.01 15.51
C LYS A 585 15.27 17.43 14.16
N VAL A 586 15.66 18.71 14.04
CA VAL A 586 16.30 19.25 12.83
C VAL A 586 17.66 18.57 12.58
N ARG A 587 18.43 18.32 13.63
CA ARG A 587 19.72 17.59 13.56
C ARG A 587 19.53 16.15 13.10
N HIS A 588 18.50 15.46 13.58
CA HIS A 588 18.18 14.10 13.12
C HIS A 588 17.85 14.11 11.64
N LEU A 589 16.96 15.00 11.20
CA LEU A 589 16.64 15.12 9.78
C LEU A 589 17.88 15.44 8.93
N TRP A 590 18.69 16.40 9.35
CA TRP A 590 19.96 16.75 8.69
C TRP A 590 20.89 15.54 8.58
N HIS A 591 21.14 14.83 9.68
CA HIS A 591 22.01 13.65 9.67
C HIS A 591 21.49 12.53 8.77
N THR A 592 20.18 12.23 8.82
CA THR A 592 19.57 11.22 7.94
C THR A 592 19.72 11.61 6.48
N ARG A 593 19.49 12.88 6.15
CA ARG A 593 19.72 13.40 4.80
C ARG A 593 21.18 13.25 4.38
N THR A 594 22.14 13.61 5.24
CA THR A 594 23.57 13.43 4.94
C THR A 594 23.88 11.95 4.65
N VAL A 595 23.32 11.02 5.41
CA VAL A 595 23.52 9.58 5.19
C VAL A 595 22.88 9.11 3.89
N LEU A 596 21.60 9.42 3.64
CA LEU A 596 20.87 8.98 2.45
C LEU A 596 21.42 9.54 1.13
N HIS A 597 22.06 10.71 1.16
CA HIS A 597 22.71 11.31 -0.01
C HIS A 597 24.21 10.95 -0.12
N SER A 598 24.75 10.17 0.82
CA SER A 598 26.12 9.65 0.74
C SER A 598 26.14 8.30 -0.01
N PRO A 599 27.08 8.07 -0.93
CA PRO A 599 27.15 6.80 -1.67
C PRO A 599 27.56 5.61 -0.79
N ASP A 600 28.35 5.86 0.26
CA ASP A 600 28.97 4.81 1.08
C ASP A 600 28.26 4.57 2.43
N ARG A 601 27.12 5.23 2.67
CA ARG A 601 26.43 5.14 3.97
C ARG A 601 24.95 4.85 3.76
N SER A 602 24.39 4.05 4.65
CA SER A 602 22.96 3.73 4.67
C SER A 602 22.47 3.65 6.10
N LEU A 603 21.20 3.99 6.31
CA LEU A 603 20.49 3.63 7.54
C LEU A 603 19.67 2.37 7.28
N ASN A 604 19.66 1.44 8.22
CA ASN A 604 18.70 0.35 8.23
C ASN A 604 17.33 0.85 8.73
N PHE A 605 16.28 0.07 8.49
CA PHE A 605 14.91 0.45 8.78
C PHE A 605 14.65 0.63 10.27
N LEU A 606 15.25 -0.22 11.11
CA LEU A 606 15.15 -0.14 12.56
C LEU A 606 15.74 1.17 13.11
N GLN A 607 16.87 1.64 12.55
CA GLN A 607 17.46 2.96 12.84
C GLN A 607 16.46 4.07 12.50
N VAL A 608 15.89 4.07 11.30
CA VAL A 608 14.93 5.09 10.88
C VAL A 608 13.69 5.12 11.79
N LEU A 609 13.12 3.95 12.10
CA LEU A 609 11.99 3.82 13.01
C LEU A 609 12.31 4.34 14.41
N ASN A 610 13.48 4.00 14.97
CA ASN A 610 13.89 4.48 16.29
C ASN A 610 14.05 6.00 16.32
N LYS A 611 14.79 6.51 15.35
CA LYS A 611 15.24 7.89 15.26
C LYS A 611 14.12 8.90 15.11
N PHE A 612 13.03 8.51 14.44
CA PHE A 612 11.90 9.39 14.17
C PHE A 612 10.61 8.99 14.88
N ASN A 613 10.62 7.95 15.72
CA ASN A 613 9.46 7.62 16.55
C ASN A 613 8.90 8.80 17.38
N PRO A 614 9.72 9.74 17.93
CA PRO A 614 9.20 10.90 18.64
C PRO A 614 8.40 11.88 17.76
N CYS A 615 8.44 11.75 16.43
CA CYS A 615 7.61 12.54 15.54
C CYS A 615 6.16 12.04 15.56
N LEU A 616 5.23 12.99 15.46
CA LEU A 616 3.79 12.81 15.55
C LEU A 616 3.18 12.44 14.19
N CYS A 617 2.17 11.60 14.23
CA CYS A 617 1.31 11.23 13.11
C CYS A 617 -0.12 11.00 13.64
N TYR A 618 -1.12 11.09 12.76
CA TYR A 618 -2.52 10.92 13.17
C TYR A 618 -2.90 9.44 13.28
N LEU A 619 -2.50 8.62 12.30
CA LEU A 619 -2.71 7.17 12.32
C LEU A 619 -1.46 6.46 12.84
N ALA A 620 -1.65 5.45 13.68
CA ALA A 620 -0.54 4.65 14.21
C ALA A 620 0.25 3.92 13.10
N LYS A 621 -0.44 3.46 12.03
CA LYS A 621 0.19 2.85 10.84
C LYS A 621 1.26 3.75 10.21
N ASP A 622 1.10 5.06 10.28
CA ASP A 622 2.02 6.03 9.68
C ASP A 622 3.40 6.03 10.35
N LYS A 623 3.51 5.53 11.60
CA LYS A 623 4.80 5.31 12.27
C LYS A 623 5.73 4.44 11.42
N VAL A 624 5.14 3.53 10.66
CA VAL A 624 5.83 2.66 9.69
C VAL A 624 5.78 3.30 8.30
N TYR A 625 4.59 3.57 7.76
CA TYR A 625 4.44 3.98 6.34
C TYR A 625 5.19 5.27 5.99
N ALA A 626 5.20 6.28 6.88
CA ALA A 626 5.89 7.54 6.63
C ALA A 626 7.43 7.41 6.60
N THR A 627 7.97 6.27 7.04
CA THR A 627 9.41 5.99 7.05
C THR A 627 9.87 5.06 5.93
N LEU A 628 8.95 4.39 5.22
CA LEU A 628 9.25 3.46 4.14
C LEU A 628 10.01 4.11 2.98
N GLY A 629 9.79 5.40 2.74
CA GLY A 629 10.54 6.14 1.72
C GLY A 629 12.04 6.16 1.96
N MET A 630 12.50 5.91 3.18
CA MET A 630 13.92 5.90 3.57
C MET A 630 14.50 4.49 3.79
N SER A 631 13.70 3.42 3.63
CA SER A 631 14.12 2.04 3.87
C SER A 631 14.66 1.33 2.62
N SER A 632 15.30 0.16 2.82
CA SER A 632 15.79 -0.67 1.73
C SER A 632 14.67 -1.30 0.89
N ASP A 633 15.05 -1.86 -0.25
CA ASP A 633 14.10 -2.61 -1.10
C ASP A 633 13.58 -3.88 -0.42
N VAL A 634 14.35 -4.51 0.48
CA VAL A 634 13.91 -5.68 1.24
C VAL A 634 12.69 -5.33 2.07
N VAL A 635 12.77 -4.21 2.78
CA VAL A 635 11.67 -3.72 3.63
C VAL A 635 10.45 -3.36 2.81
N ARG A 636 10.62 -2.64 1.69
CA ARG A 636 9.51 -2.22 0.81
C ARG A 636 8.83 -3.36 0.06
N ARG A 637 9.46 -4.54 -0.05
CA ARG A 637 8.81 -5.75 -0.57
C ARG A 637 7.91 -6.41 0.46
N ILE A 638 8.25 -6.30 1.75
CA ILE A 638 7.53 -6.93 2.86
C ILE A 638 6.40 -6.03 3.35
N VAL A 639 6.66 -4.73 3.51
CA VAL A 639 5.69 -3.75 4.01
C VAL A 639 5.20 -2.88 2.87
N ARG A 640 3.89 -2.92 2.61
CA ARG A 640 3.23 -2.02 1.67
C ARG A 640 2.15 -1.21 2.40
N PRO A 641 2.06 0.11 2.16
CA PRO A 641 0.95 0.93 2.63
C PRO A 641 -0.39 0.31 2.22
N ASP A 642 -1.24 0.10 3.22
CA ASP A 642 -2.62 -0.32 3.08
C ASP A 642 -3.47 0.34 4.16
N TYR A 643 -4.33 1.24 3.71
CA TYR A 643 -5.29 2.01 4.49
C TYR A 643 -6.72 1.45 4.40
N THR A 644 -6.93 0.33 3.72
CA THR A 644 -8.22 -0.37 3.74
C THR A 644 -8.53 -0.94 5.13
N ASP A 645 -9.81 -1.18 5.40
CA ASP A 645 -10.29 -1.70 6.69
C ASP A 645 -9.82 -3.14 6.96
N SER A 646 -9.31 -3.86 5.95
CA SER A 646 -8.80 -5.22 6.12
C SER A 646 -7.44 -5.31 6.81
N THR A 647 -6.65 -4.24 6.81
CA THR A 647 -5.31 -4.24 7.41
C THR A 647 -5.32 -3.50 8.74
N THR A 648 -4.96 -4.16 9.83
CA THR A 648 -4.92 -3.52 11.16
C THR A 648 -3.55 -2.89 11.46
N THR A 649 -3.46 -2.03 12.48
CA THR A 649 -2.16 -1.50 12.94
C THR A 649 -1.22 -2.62 13.39
N GLU A 650 -1.76 -3.65 14.07
CA GLU A 650 -0.99 -4.82 14.51
C GLU A 650 -0.40 -5.58 13.31
N ASP A 651 -1.14 -5.71 12.20
CA ASP A 651 -0.62 -6.33 10.97
C ASP A 651 0.56 -5.54 10.39
N VAL A 652 0.46 -4.21 10.33
CA VAL A 652 1.53 -3.34 9.83
C VAL A 652 2.77 -3.42 10.70
N PHE A 653 2.60 -3.42 12.01
CA PHE A 653 3.70 -3.52 12.95
C PHE A 653 4.36 -4.90 12.92
N ARG A 654 3.57 -5.97 12.81
CA ARG A 654 4.09 -7.31 12.59
C ARG A 654 4.93 -7.40 11.31
N GLN A 655 4.43 -6.86 10.20
CA GLN A 655 5.18 -6.79 8.93
C GLN A 655 6.46 -5.96 9.07
N ALA A 656 6.42 -4.84 9.79
CA ALA A 656 7.60 -4.01 10.04
C ALA A 656 8.67 -4.75 10.87
N THR A 657 8.28 -5.54 11.87
CA THR A 657 9.20 -6.40 12.63
C THR A 657 9.83 -7.45 11.72
N ILE A 658 9.03 -8.14 10.90
CA ILE A 658 9.53 -9.13 9.93
C ILE A 658 10.52 -8.48 8.95
N ALA A 659 10.21 -7.27 8.50
CA ALA A 659 11.08 -6.52 7.60
C ALA A 659 12.42 -6.14 8.25
N CYS A 660 12.43 -5.74 9.52
CA CYS A 660 13.68 -5.49 10.27
C CYS A 660 14.52 -6.76 10.40
N ILE A 661 13.89 -7.89 10.79
CA ILE A 661 14.56 -9.20 10.90
C ILE A 661 15.18 -9.59 9.54
N SER A 662 14.42 -9.40 8.46
CA SER A 662 14.83 -9.78 7.11
C SER A 662 15.98 -8.91 6.57
N GLU A 663 15.94 -7.60 6.84
CA GLU A 663 16.98 -6.67 6.41
C GLU A 663 18.28 -6.85 7.21
N GLN A 664 18.18 -6.97 8.53
CA GLN A 664 19.35 -7.03 9.42
C GLN A 664 19.88 -8.45 9.65
N LYS A 665 19.10 -9.47 9.26
CA LYS A 665 19.40 -10.90 9.46
C LYS A 665 19.70 -11.24 10.92
N ASN A 666 18.96 -10.62 11.84
CA ASN A 666 19.10 -10.80 13.27
C ASN A 666 17.77 -10.45 13.97
N LEU A 667 17.75 -10.57 15.30
CA LEU A 667 16.59 -10.35 16.15
C LEU A 667 16.70 -9.08 17.00
N ASP A 668 17.59 -8.14 16.65
CA ASP A 668 17.80 -6.91 17.45
C ASP A 668 16.50 -6.12 17.60
N VAL A 669 15.60 -6.17 16.61
CA VAL A 669 14.26 -5.54 16.67
C VAL A 669 13.41 -6.07 17.84
N LEU A 670 13.63 -7.30 18.30
CA LEU A 670 12.92 -7.85 19.46
C LEU A 670 13.38 -7.23 20.77
N ALA A 671 14.64 -6.76 20.84
CA ALA A 671 15.09 -5.97 21.99
C ALA A 671 14.43 -4.59 22.04
N LEU A 672 13.84 -4.17 20.93
CA LEU A 672 13.16 -2.90 20.70
C LEU A 672 11.64 -3.05 20.60
N THR A 673 11.05 -4.18 21.04
CA THR A 673 9.60 -4.26 21.23
C THR A 673 9.23 -3.32 22.37
N ARG A 674 8.95 -2.07 21.99
CA ARG A 674 8.68 -0.94 22.87
C ARG A 674 7.42 -1.22 23.67
N ARG A 675 7.54 -1.27 25.00
CA ARG A 675 6.38 -1.42 25.88
C ARG A 675 5.96 -0.07 26.45
N TRP A 676 4.65 0.08 26.57
CA TRP A 676 4.06 1.27 27.17
C TRP A 676 4.45 1.33 28.65
N THR A 677 4.89 2.51 29.10
CA THR A 677 5.18 2.80 30.50
C THR A 677 4.30 3.95 30.99
N GLU A 678 3.77 3.82 32.21
CA GLU A 678 3.02 4.89 32.92
C GLU A 678 3.87 6.12 33.20
N TYR A 679 5.19 5.96 33.05
CA TYR A 679 6.18 6.98 33.30
C TYR A 679 6.87 7.27 31.96
N GLY A 680 6.62 8.43 31.38
CA GLY A 680 7.41 8.95 30.26
C GLY A 680 8.18 10.19 30.70
N GLU A 681 9.27 10.54 30.02
CA GLU A 681 10.04 11.79 30.25
C GLU A 681 9.20 13.07 30.13
N PHE A 682 8.03 12.95 29.50
CA PHE A 682 7.05 14.01 29.38
C PHE A 682 5.80 13.60 30.14
N GLN A 683 5.41 14.41 31.13
CA GLN A 683 4.00 14.50 31.55
C GLN A 683 3.17 14.93 30.33
N VAL A 684 2.93 14.01 29.41
CA VAL A 684 1.75 14.07 28.54
C VAL A 684 0.61 13.71 29.48
N SER A 685 -0.38 14.59 29.57
CA SER A 685 -1.60 14.47 30.38
C SER A 685 -2.01 13.02 30.58
N GLY A 686 -2.28 12.62 31.82
CA GLY A 686 -2.59 11.24 32.25
C GLY A 686 -3.86 10.61 31.68
N ASP A 687 -4.31 11.06 30.51
CA ASP A 687 -5.55 10.67 29.84
C ASP A 687 -5.31 9.81 28.58
N GLU A 688 -4.06 9.54 28.18
CA GLU A 688 -3.80 8.62 27.06
C GLU A 688 -4.01 7.15 27.49
N PRO A 689 -4.96 6.42 26.87
CA PRO A 689 -5.22 5.03 27.23
C PRO A 689 -4.01 4.15 26.90
N LYS A 690 -3.69 3.21 27.81
CA LYS A 690 -2.71 2.15 27.55
C LYS A 690 -3.09 1.42 26.26
N PRO A 691 -2.17 1.22 25.30
CA PRO A 691 -2.47 0.49 24.08
C PRO A 691 -2.89 -0.95 24.44
N PRO A 692 -3.82 -1.54 23.68
CA PRO A 692 -4.25 -2.91 23.90
C PRO A 692 -3.06 -3.86 23.78
N VAL A 693 -3.04 -4.91 24.60
CA VAL A 693 -1.99 -5.93 24.54
C VAL A 693 -2.05 -6.63 23.17
N SER A 694 -0.97 -6.54 22.39
CA SER A 694 -0.87 -7.22 21.10
C SER A 694 -1.02 -8.73 21.28
N ARG A 695 -1.77 -9.35 20.36
CA ARG A 695 -1.91 -10.79 20.28
C ARG A 695 -0.56 -11.42 19.95
N VAL A 696 0.22 -10.74 19.11
CA VAL A 696 1.55 -11.12 18.64
C VAL A 696 2.66 -10.48 19.49
N SER A 697 3.13 -11.17 20.54
CA SER A 697 3.98 -10.55 21.57
C SER A 697 5.36 -10.10 21.09
N TRP A 698 5.83 -10.63 19.96
CA TRP A 698 7.08 -10.27 19.32
C TRP A 698 6.96 -9.14 18.29
N ALA A 699 5.73 -8.73 17.92
CA ALA A 699 5.54 -7.58 17.05
C ALA A 699 5.92 -6.29 17.78
N GLY A 700 6.57 -5.36 17.08
CA GLY A 700 6.94 -4.07 17.65
C GLY A 700 5.70 -3.20 17.88
N GLU A 701 5.77 -2.25 18.81
CA GLU A 701 4.69 -1.32 19.10
C GLU A 701 5.21 0.11 18.93
N TRP A 702 5.03 0.68 17.74
CA TRP A 702 5.57 2.01 17.40
C TRP A 702 4.58 3.16 17.64
N SER A 703 3.34 2.88 18.04
CA SER A 703 2.36 3.93 18.35
C SER A 703 2.69 4.67 19.65
N THR A 704 3.38 4.01 20.59
CA THR A 704 3.81 4.64 21.84
C THR A 704 5.01 5.56 21.63
N VAL A 705 4.93 6.75 22.23
CA VAL A 705 6.05 7.70 22.40
C VAL A 705 6.74 7.55 23.75
N ARG A 706 6.14 6.79 24.69
CA ARG A 706 6.72 6.47 26.00
C ARG A 706 7.49 5.16 25.87
N ILE A 707 8.82 5.28 25.84
CA ILE A 707 9.69 4.17 25.43
C ILE A 707 10.73 3.95 26.50
N ILE A 708 10.82 2.70 26.92
CA ILE A 708 11.96 2.17 27.66
C ILE A 708 13.16 2.23 26.72
N ARG A 709 14.23 2.94 27.10
CA ARG A 709 15.42 3.00 26.26
C ARG A 709 16.00 1.58 26.11
N PRO A 710 16.23 1.12 24.87
CA PRO A 710 16.62 -0.27 24.59
C PRO A 710 18.06 -0.56 25.04
N LEU A 711 18.37 -1.84 25.26
CA LEU A 711 19.77 -2.29 25.49
C LEU A 711 20.64 -2.16 24.25
N ILE A 712 20.03 -2.25 23.07
CA ILE A 712 20.68 -2.09 21.78
C ILE A 712 20.22 -0.76 21.21
N GLU A 713 21.15 0.18 21.01
CA GLU A 713 20.85 1.39 20.27
C GLU A 713 21.15 1.18 18.79
N PRO A 714 20.13 1.22 17.91
CA PRO A 714 20.31 1.01 16.48
C PRO A 714 21.33 1.96 15.85
N ASP A 715 21.48 3.18 16.38
CA ASP A 715 22.37 4.21 15.84
C ASP A 715 23.86 4.00 16.20
N ASP A 716 24.17 3.03 17.06
CA ASP A 716 25.55 2.73 17.42
C ASP A 716 26.29 1.92 16.36
N THR A 717 27.54 2.29 16.14
CA THR A 717 28.44 1.58 15.21
C THR A 717 29.04 0.31 15.82
N VAL A 718 28.95 0.14 17.14
CA VAL A 718 29.51 -0.99 17.88
C VAL A 718 28.43 -1.54 18.81
N LYS A 719 28.12 -2.83 18.70
CA LYS A 719 27.21 -3.50 19.64
C LYS A 719 27.95 -3.70 20.97
N ALA A 720 27.34 -3.26 22.07
CA ALA A 720 27.90 -3.42 23.42
C ALA A 720 27.77 -4.86 23.97
N TYR A 721 26.93 -5.69 23.35
CA TYR A 721 26.59 -7.04 23.81
C TYR A 721 26.58 -8.04 22.65
N ALA A 722 26.87 -9.31 22.96
CA ALA A 722 26.85 -10.43 22.03
C ALA A 722 26.39 -11.72 22.74
N ALA A 723 25.24 -11.67 23.41
CA ALA A 723 24.79 -12.74 24.30
C ALA A 723 24.52 -14.08 23.58
N ALA A 724 24.23 -14.06 22.27
CA ALA A 724 24.02 -15.26 21.47
C ALA A 724 24.67 -15.10 20.07
N PRO A 725 25.08 -16.21 19.44
CA PRO A 725 25.65 -16.17 18.10
C PRO A 725 24.61 -15.67 17.09
N CYS A 726 25.04 -14.72 16.26
CA CYS A 726 24.28 -14.22 15.11
C CYS A 726 24.66 -14.94 13.80
N ASP A 727 25.84 -15.55 13.74
CA ASP A 727 26.30 -16.29 12.57
C ASP A 727 25.42 -17.52 12.31
N GLY A 728 24.94 -17.65 11.08
CA GLY A 728 24.05 -18.75 10.68
C GLY A 728 22.58 -18.58 11.07
N PHE A 729 22.14 -17.39 11.51
CA PHE A 729 20.72 -17.12 11.76
C PHE A 729 19.89 -17.30 10.48
N ASP A 730 19.02 -18.31 10.47
CA ASP A 730 18.13 -18.63 9.35
C ASP A 730 16.83 -17.80 9.42
N VAL A 731 16.82 -16.70 8.67
CA VAL A 731 15.66 -15.80 8.56
C VAL A 731 14.43 -16.54 8.00
N GLU A 732 14.61 -17.47 7.05
CA GLU A 732 13.51 -18.15 6.39
C GLU A 732 12.86 -19.16 7.35
N GLU A 733 13.65 -19.95 8.08
CA GLU A 733 13.14 -20.81 9.14
C GLU A 733 12.43 -19.99 10.23
N ALA A 734 13.03 -18.87 10.66
CA ALA A 734 12.48 -18.04 11.72
C ALA A 734 11.14 -17.40 11.37
N THR A 735 10.99 -16.92 10.13
CA THR A 735 9.83 -16.12 9.70
C THR A 735 8.79 -16.90 8.91
N ARG A 736 9.00 -18.20 8.65
CA ARG A 736 8.09 -19.07 7.85
C ARG A 736 6.61 -18.96 8.25
N HIS A 737 6.34 -18.81 9.54
CA HIS A 737 4.98 -18.72 10.08
C HIS A 737 4.63 -17.34 10.65
N ALA A 738 5.46 -16.32 10.39
CA ALA A 738 5.32 -14.99 10.99
C ALA A 738 4.03 -14.28 10.56
N ASN A 739 3.56 -14.51 9.33
CA ASN A 739 2.26 -14.00 8.87
C ASN A 739 1.07 -14.56 9.65
N ARG A 740 1.23 -15.71 10.32
CA ARG A 740 0.25 -16.31 11.23
C ARG A 740 0.50 -15.94 12.70
N GLY A 741 1.42 -15.01 12.97
CA GLY A 741 1.78 -14.57 14.31
C GLY A 741 2.83 -15.43 15.01
N LEU A 742 3.54 -16.33 14.31
CA LEU A 742 4.51 -17.24 14.94
C LEU A 742 5.94 -17.00 14.45
N LEU A 743 6.91 -16.91 15.37
CA LEU A 743 8.34 -17.01 15.06
C LEU A 743 8.90 -18.33 15.59
N LYS A 744 9.63 -19.06 14.75
CA LYS A 744 10.32 -20.30 15.15
C LYS A 744 11.81 -20.04 15.34
N LEU A 745 12.24 -19.94 16.59
CA LEU A 745 13.61 -19.54 16.93
C LEU A 745 14.38 -20.72 17.54
N LYS A 746 15.71 -20.63 17.56
CA LYS A 746 16.59 -21.59 18.24
C LYS A 746 17.34 -20.89 19.35
N GLY A 747 17.42 -21.52 20.51
CA GLY A 747 18.09 -20.91 21.65
C GLY A 747 18.28 -21.85 22.83
N VAL A 748 18.86 -21.30 23.88
CA VAL A 748 19.10 -21.95 25.17
C VAL A 748 18.20 -21.30 26.22
N LEU A 749 17.43 -22.11 26.94
CA LEU A 749 16.68 -21.66 28.11
C LEU A 749 17.62 -21.79 29.31
N LEU A 750 18.07 -20.66 29.86
CA LEU A 750 19.08 -20.66 30.93
C LEU A 750 18.44 -20.97 32.28
N ASP A 751 17.52 -20.11 32.71
CA ASP A 751 17.05 -20.08 34.09
C ASP A 751 15.68 -19.40 34.20
N MET A 752 15.01 -19.59 35.32
CA MET A 752 13.73 -18.97 35.66
C MET A 752 13.93 -17.80 36.63
N LEU A 753 13.13 -16.74 36.48
CA LEU A 753 13.08 -15.64 37.42
C LEU A 753 12.41 -16.13 38.71
N ASN A 754 13.09 -15.99 39.85
CA ASN A 754 12.56 -16.36 41.16
C ASN A 754 12.04 -15.13 41.92
N HIS A 755 12.79 -14.02 41.84
CA HIS A 755 12.46 -12.77 42.51
C HIS A 755 12.47 -11.63 41.50
N VAL A 756 11.43 -10.81 41.51
CA VAL A 756 11.31 -9.61 40.66
C VAL A 756 10.87 -8.46 41.56
N GLU A 757 11.65 -7.38 41.56
CA GLU A 757 11.37 -6.19 42.37
C GLU A 757 10.38 -5.24 41.67
N GLU A 758 9.76 -4.36 42.45
CA GLU A 758 8.94 -3.27 41.90
C GLU A 758 9.81 -2.16 41.26
N LEU A 759 9.24 -1.42 40.31
CA LEU A 759 9.93 -0.42 39.49
C LEU A 759 10.24 0.90 40.23
N PRO A 760 11.51 1.27 40.42
CA PRO A 760 11.92 2.59 40.86
C PRO A 760 11.96 3.51 39.63
N ASN A 761 11.16 4.57 39.67
CA ASN A 761 11.27 5.65 38.69
C ASN A 761 12.26 6.70 39.20
N PRO A 762 13.39 6.96 38.50
CA PRO A 762 14.43 7.90 38.94
C PRO A 762 13.99 9.38 38.96
N TYR A 763 12.76 9.66 38.52
CA TYR A 763 12.14 10.98 38.51
C TYR A 763 11.12 11.20 39.64
N LEU A 764 10.85 10.17 40.45
CA LEU A 764 9.97 10.29 41.62
C LEU A 764 10.78 10.46 42.90
N ASP A 765 10.22 11.17 43.88
CA ASP A 765 10.85 11.30 45.20
C ASP A 765 11.09 9.92 45.84
N GLY A 766 12.24 9.77 46.49
CA GLY A 766 12.63 8.52 47.17
C GLY A 766 13.12 7.40 46.24
N TRP A 767 13.47 7.70 44.99
CA TRP A 767 13.90 6.68 44.01
C TRP A 767 15.26 6.06 44.36
N GLU A 768 16.15 6.83 44.97
CA GLU A 768 17.48 6.35 45.34
C GLU A 768 17.36 5.25 46.41
N GLU A 769 16.58 5.51 47.45
CA GLU A 769 16.31 4.55 48.53
C GLU A 769 15.61 3.29 48.01
N ARG A 770 14.64 3.44 47.09
CA ARG A 770 13.98 2.29 46.43
C ARG A 770 14.93 1.47 45.58
N THR A 771 15.87 2.13 44.89
CA THR A 771 16.87 1.43 44.06
C THR A 771 17.92 0.73 44.93
N ILE A 772 18.33 1.34 46.05
CA ILE A 772 19.21 0.70 47.04
C ILE A 772 18.50 -0.51 47.66
N ALA A 773 17.19 -0.42 47.89
CA ALA A 773 16.39 -1.53 48.44
C ALA A 773 16.33 -2.78 47.54
N TRP A 774 16.72 -2.67 46.26
CA TRP A 774 16.88 -3.83 45.38
C TRP A 774 18.07 -4.73 45.75
N GLU A 775 18.98 -4.27 46.61
CA GLU A 775 20.12 -5.07 47.06
C GLU A 775 19.63 -6.40 47.68
N PRO A 776 20.05 -7.56 47.13
CA PRO A 776 19.75 -8.84 47.74
C PRO A 776 20.25 -8.91 49.19
N LYS A 777 19.46 -9.53 50.08
CA LYS A 777 19.87 -9.75 51.47
C LYS A 777 21.16 -10.56 51.53
N GLY A 778 22.15 -10.07 52.28
CA GLY A 778 23.44 -10.75 52.44
C GLY A 778 24.39 -10.59 51.25
N LEU A 779 24.23 -9.52 50.46
CA LEU A 779 25.02 -9.25 49.24
C LEU A 779 26.55 -9.37 49.42
N ASP A 780 27.08 -8.94 50.57
CA ASP A 780 28.53 -9.00 50.87
C ASP A 780 29.09 -10.43 50.94
N THR A 781 28.24 -11.40 51.27
CA THR A 781 28.57 -12.83 51.32
C THR A 781 27.91 -13.64 50.21
N TYR A 782 27.32 -12.97 49.22
CA TYR A 782 26.61 -13.61 48.14
C TYR A 782 27.59 -14.33 47.20
N GLU A 783 27.43 -15.64 47.06
CA GLU A 783 28.19 -16.44 46.10
C GLU A 783 27.59 -16.28 44.71
N TYR A 784 28.11 -15.32 43.94
CA TYR A 784 27.60 -15.06 42.60
C TYR A 784 28.01 -16.19 41.63
N PRO A 785 27.16 -16.62 40.68
CA PRO A 785 27.41 -17.80 39.86
C PRO A 785 28.70 -17.80 39.02
N THR A 786 29.23 -16.62 38.66
CA THR A 786 30.50 -16.49 37.93
C THR A 786 31.74 -16.59 38.85
N GLY A 787 31.53 -16.65 40.17
CA GLY A 787 32.56 -16.58 41.20
C GLY A 787 33.00 -15.17 41.57
N GLU A 788 32.39 -14.14 40.99
CA GLU A 788 32.68 -12.74 41.33
C GLU A 788 32.04 -12.31 42.66
N ASN A 789 32.48 -11.16 43.18
CA ASN A 789 31.91 -10.60 44.38
C ASN A 789 30.46 -10.12 44.12
N GLY A 790 29.50 -10.53 44.96
CA GLY A 790 28.09 -10.16 44.79
C GLY A 790 27.83 -8.64 44.77
N VAL A 791 28.59 -7.85 45.54
CA VAL A 791 28.48 -6.38 45.50
C VAL A 791 28.89 -5.85 44.13
N ASP A 792 29.96 -6.40 43.55
CA ASP A 792 30.43 -6.00 42.22
C ASP A 792 29.47 -6.40 41.11
N ALA A 793 28.91 -7.61 41.20
CA ALA A 793 27.88 -8.07 40.28
C ALA A 793 26.64 -7.15 40.30
N PHE A 794 26.21 -6.73 41.48
CA PHE A 794 25.00 -5.92 41.66
C PHE A 794 25.15 -4.51 41.05
N TRP A 795 26.17 -3.73 41.44
CA TRP A 795 26.28 -2.35 40.95
C TRP A 795 26.55 -2.31 39.44
N ARG A 796 27.28 -3.29 38.89
CA ARG A 796 27.47 -3.43 37.43
C ARG A 796 26.15 -3.74 36.74
N THR A 797 25.33 -4.60 37.33
CA THR A 797 23.98 -4.90 36.81
C THR A 797 23.11 -3.65 36.74
N LEU A 798 23.14 -2.77 37.74
CA LEU A 798 22.38 -1.51 37.71
C LEU A 798 22.76 -0.58 36.55
N LEU A 799 24.01 -0.66 36.07
CA LEU A 799 24.54 0.14 34.96
C LEU A 799 24.52 -0.60 33.62
N PHE A 800 24.01 -1.83 33.57
CA PHE A 800 24.18 -2.73 32.41
C PHE A 800 25.66 -2.96 32.03
N ASP A 801 26.57 -2.78 32.99
CA ASP A 801 28.02 -2.82 32.82
C ASP A 801 28.56 -1.83 31.77
N MET A 802 27.92 -0.64 31.70
CA MET A 802 28.26 0.45 30.77
C MET A 802 28.97 1.61 31.46
N ALA A 803 29.90 2.26 30.75
CA ALA A 803 30.61 3.43 31.23
C ALA A 803 29.76 4.71 31.12
N TYR A 804 29.97 5.65 32.05
CA TYR A 804 29.38 6.99 32.05
C TYR A 804 30.29 8.02 31.36
N SER A 805 29.74 8.71 30.37
CA SER A 805 30.36 9.91 29.76
C SER A 805 29.38 11.08 29.77
N THR A 806 29.78 12.20 30.37
CA THR A 806 29.00 13.45 30.46
C THR A 806 28.86 14.18 29.12
N PHE A 807 29.73 13.89 28.15
CA PHE A 807 29.86 14.69 26.92
C PHE A 807 29.70 13.90 25.62
N HIS A 808 29.67 12.56 25.66
CA HIS A 808 29.42 11.75 24.49
C HIS A 808 28.50 10.57 24.81
N PRO A 809 27.39 10.38 24.06
CA PRO A 809 26.65 9.14 24.09
C PRO A 809 27.46 8.09 23.33
N VAL A 810 28.46 7.49 23.97
CA VAL A 810 29.10 6.29 23.43
C VAL A 810 28.76 5.15 24.36
N HIS A 811 28.07 4.15 23.83
CA HIS A 811 27.71 2.94 24.54
C HIS A 811 28.94 2.03 24.63
N GLU A 812 29.86 2.37 25.53
CA GLU A 812 31.06 1.57 25.80
C GLU A 812 30.90 0.76 27.08
N ARG A 813 31.37 -0.50 27.03
CA ARG A 813 31.45 -1.38 28.22
C ARG A 813 32.45 -0.83 29.22
N LEU A 814 32.17 -1.02 30.50
CA LEU A 814 33.10 -0.68 31.58
C LEU A 814 34.42 -1.42 31.43
N THR A 815 35.51 -0.67 31.33
CA THR A 815 36.85 -1.26 31.33
C THR A 815 37.25 -1.72 32.73
N LYS A 816 38.25 -2.62 32.80
CA LYS A 816 38.80 -3.09 34.10
C LYS A 816 39.45 -1.95 34.88
N GLU A 817 39.99 -0.97 34.17
CA GLU A 817 40.65 0.21 34.70
C GLU A 817 39.64 1.20 35.32
N GLU A 818 38.45 1.31 34.75
CA GLU A 818 37.39 2.20 35.22
C GLU A 818 36.59 1.63 36.40
N ALA A 819 36.39 0.31 36.43
CA ALA A 819 35.52 -0.34 37.41
C ALA A 819 35.79 0.02 38.90
N PRO A 820 37.05 0.13 39.38
CA PRO A 820 37.32 0.52 40.76
C PRO A 820 36.72 1.88 41.14
N ARG A 821 36.68 2.83 40.19
CA ARG A 821 36.08 4.16 40.41
C ARG A 821 34.57 4.04 40.59
N TYR A 822 33.87 3.29 39.74
CA TYR A 822 32.42 3.12 39.86
C TYR A 822 32.03 2.37 41.13
N ARG A 823 32.82 1.36 41.50
CA ARG A 823 32.67 0.65 42.78
C ARG A 823 32.76 1.62 43.96
N GLN A 824 33.74 2.52 43.96
CA GLN A 824 33.87 3.53 45.02
C GLN A 824 32.64 4.46 45.06
N LEU A 825 32.18 4.95 43.90
CA LEU A 825 30.99 5.80 43.82
C LEU A 825 29.74 5.10 44.39
N TYR A 826 29.57 3.82 44.10
CA TYR A 826 28.47 3.02 44.62
C TYR A 826 28.55 2.83 46.15
N LEU A 827 29.74 2.55 46.69
CA LEU A 827 29.93 2.41 48.14
C LEU A 827 29.69 3.73 48.88
N GLU A 828 30.11 4.86 48.32
CA GLU A 828 29.80 6.19 48.86
C GLU A 828 28.28 6.47 48.83
N TRP A 829 27.63 6.13 47.71
CA TRP A 829 26.19 6.33 47.53
C TRP A 829 25.32 5.50 48.49
N THR A 830 25.73 4.26 48.76
CA THR A 830 25.05 3.35 49.71
C THR A 830 25.41 3.61 51.17
N GLY A 831 26.28 4.59 51.46
CA GLY A 831 26.75 4.90 52.81
C GLY A 831 27.73 3.86 53.38
N ARG A 832 28.27 2.96 52.56
CA ARG A 832 29.29 1.96 52.92
C ARG A 832 30.72 2.53 52.92
N SER A 833 30.93 3.77 52.46
CA SER A 833 32.21 4.49 52.42
C SER A 833 32.00 5.99 52.73
N GLU A 834 33.04 6.66 53.24
CA GLU A 834 33.03 8.12 53.46
C GLU A 834 32.93 8.87 52.11
N SER A 835 32.00 9.84 52.02
CA SER A 835 31.73 10.58 50.80
C SER A 835 32.86 11.55 50.44
N SER A 836 33.35 11.47 49.20
CA SER A 836 34.17 12.52 48.61
C SER A 836 33.25 13.60 48.01
N THR A 837 33.51 14.88 48.28
CA THR A 837 32.63 16.03 47.97
C THR A 837 32.46 16.37 46.47
N ASN A 838 32.58 15.41 45.55
CA ASN A 838 32.61 15.66 44.11
C ASN A 838 31.22 15.62 43.45
N GLU A 839 31.06 16.41 42.37
CA GLU A 839 29.85 16.54 41.54
C GLU A 839 29.42 15.24 40.82
N ASN A 840 30.21 14.16 40.90
CA ASN A 840 29.95 12.86 40.27
C ASN A 840 29.53 11.82 41.32
N SER A 841 28.23 11.58 41.50
CA SER A 841 27.69 10.50 42.34
C SER A 841 27.30 9.26 41.51
N PHE A 842 27.17 8.09 42.16
CA PHE A 842 26.60 6.91 41.50
C PHE A 842 25.15 7.15 41.06
N SER A 843 24.37 7.92 41.83
CA SER A 843 23.03 8.34 41.42
C SER A 843 23.04 9.18 40.14
N ASN A 844 24.06 10.03 39.92
CA ASN A 844 24.21 10.74 38.64
C ASN A 844 24.57 9.78 37.50
N CYS A 845 25.31 8.71 37.74
CA CYS A 845 25.57 7.68 36.72
C CYS A 845 24.27 6.97 36.31
N LEU A 846 23.38 6.67 37.25
CA LEU A 846 22.07 6.06 36.98
C LEU A 846 21.08 7.04 36.32
N ARG A 847 21.06 8.29 36.79
CA ARG A 847 20.11 9.32 36.33
C ARG A 847 20.50 9.93 34.99
N TRP A 848 21.77 10.28 34.84
CA TRP A 848 22.31 11.05 33.72
C TRP A 848 23.28 10.25 32.84
N GLY A 849 23.42 8.94 33.08
CA GLY A 849 24.23 8.00 32.31
C GLY A 849 24.09 8.13 30.79
N VAL A 850 24.98 7.50 30.00
CA VAL A 850 24.91 7.42 28.52
C VAL A 850 23.51 7.03 28.03
N ASN A 851 22.80 6.26 28.85
CA ASN A 851 21.42 5.82 28.66
C ASN A 851 20.32 6.77 29.14
N PHE A 852 20.59 8.04 29.50
CA PHE A 852 19.62 9.04 30.02
C PHE A 852 18.41 8.35 30.62
N SER A 853 18.52 7.90 31.88
CA SER A 853 17.57 7.04 32.59
C SER A 853 17.73 5.51 32.42
N SER A 854 18.91 4.95 32.76
CA SER A 854 19.13 3.48 32.81
C SER A 854 18.19 2.73 33.78
N LEU A 855 17.57 3.45 34.72
CA LEU A 855 16.55 2.93 35.63
C LEU A 855 15.12 2.99 35.06
N HIS A 856 14.85 3.92 34.16
CA HIS A 856 13.48 4.20 33.74
C HIS A 856 12.94 3.08 32.85
N GLY A 857 11.86 2.46 33.29
CA GLY A 857 11.23 1.38 32.55
C GLY A 857 11.91 0.02 32.69
N TRP A 858 12.82 -0.14 33.65
CA TRP A 858 13.55 -1.39 33.87
C TRP A 858 13.45 -1.81 35.33
N THR A 859 13.21 -3.09 35.61
CA THR A 859 13.21 -3.69 36.95
C THR A 859 14.42 -4.61 37.19
N PHE A 860 14.71 -4.89 38.46
CA PHE A 860 15.72 -5.86 38.91
C PHE A 860 15.06 -7.20 39.22
N ALA A 861 15.74 -8.29 38.85
CA ALA A 861 15.32 -9.64 39.14
C ALA A 861 16.51 -10.54 39.48
N VAL A 862 16.23 -11.64 40.18
CA VAL A 862 17.20 -12.69 40.50
C VAL A 862 16.64 -14.02 40.01
N THR A 863 17.48 -14.78 39.30
CA THR A 863 17.11 -16.11 38.79
C THR A 863 17.19 -17.18 39.89
N GLU A 864 16.67 -18.39 39.64
CA GLU A 864 16.75 -19.50 40.61
C GLU A 864 18.20 -19.89 40.95
N THR A 865 19.09 -19.84 39.96
CA THR A 865 20.52 -20.13 40.17
C THR A 865 21.32 -18.92 40.66
N GLY A 866 20.69 -17.76 40.86
CA GLY A 866 21.29 -16.59 41.50
C GLY A 866 21.93 -15.57 40.54
N TYR A 867 21.67 -15.63 39.24
CA TYR A 867 22.08 -14.56 38.33
C TYR A 867 21.24 -13.31 38.57
N PHE A 868 21.89 -12.15 38.43
CA PHE A 868 21.24 -10.85 38.49
C PHE A 868 20.81 -10.41 37.10
N VAL A 869 19.56 -9.98 37.01
CA VAL A 869 18.89 -9.66 35.75
C VAL A 869 18.29 -8.26 35.82
N ARG A 870 18.44 -7.50 34.74
CA ARG A 870 17.62 -6.30 34.48
C ARG A 870 16.68 -6.61 33.33
N THR A 871 15.40 -6.36 33.53
CA THR A 871 14.35 -6.68 32.54
C THR A 871 13.22 -5.64 32.57
N GLN A 872 12.24 -5.79 31.69
CA GLN A 872 11.08 -4.92 31.58
C GLN A 872 10.06 -5.17 32.70
N PRO A 873 9.19 -4.18 33.02
CA PRO A 873 8.38 -4.17 34.23
C PRO A 873 7.27 -5.22 34.25
N GLU A 874 6.92 -5.78 33.09
CA GLU A 874 5.95 -6.86 32.96
C GLU A 874 6.51 -8.24 33.34
N ALA A 875 7.80 -8.35 33.65
CA ALA A 875 8.41 -9.58 34.12
C ALA A 875 7.87 -9.98 35.49
N GLU A 876 7.66 -11.29 35.67
CA GLU A 876 7.13 -11.88 36.89
C GLU A 876 7.96 -13.12 37.30
N PRO A 877 7.95 -13.51 38.58
CA PRO A 877 8.46 -14.82 38.98
C PRO A 877 7.81 -15.93 38.16
N GLY A 878 8.61 -16.84 37.63
CA GLY A 878 8.17 -17.90 36.71
C GLY A 878 8.51 -17.65 35.23
N ASP A 879 8.85 -16.41 34.86
CA ASP A 879 9.34 -16.11 33.51
C ASP A 879 10.74 -16.70 33.28
N VAL A 880 11.06 -17.03 32.03
CA VAL A 880 12.29 -17.74 31.66
C VAL A 880 13.24 -16.82 30.91
N VAL A 881 14.51 -16.85 31.30
CA VAL A 881 15.61 -16.19 30.59
C VAL A 881 16.06 -17.07 29.43
N ALA A 882 15.92 -16.58 28.20
CA ALA A 882 16.26 -17.28 26.97
C ALA A 882 17.35 -16.56 26.18
N PHE A 883 18.36 -17.31 25.77
CA PHE A 883 19.43 -16.85 24.87
C PHE A 883 19.14 -17.37 23.48
N VAL A 884 18.71 -16.47 22.60
CA VAL A 884 18.17 -16.84 21.28
C VAL A 884 19.15 -16.46 20.20
N SER A 885 19.49 -17.42 19.33
CA SER A 885 20.38 -17.17 18.19
C SER A 885 19.82 -16.05 17.31
N GLY A 886 20.71 -15.16 16.88
CA GLY A 886 20.35 -13.92 16.18
C GLY A 886 20.03 -12.74 17.10
N SER A 887 19.88 -12.91 18.42
CA SER A 887 19.68 -11.78 19.35
C SER A 887 20.98 -11.39 20.05
N ALA A 888 21.33 -10.10 20.06
CA ALA A 888 22.51 -9.63 20.79
C ALA A 888 22.30 -9.58 22.32
N VAL A 889 21.05 -9.72 22.79
CA VAL A 889 20.69 -9.71 24.21
C VAL A 889 19.73 -10.86 24.56
N PRO A 890 19.69 -11.31 25.82
CA PRO A 890 18.68 -12.25 26.32
C PRO A 890 17.24 -11.75 26.12
N LEU A 891 16.32 -12.69 25.93
CA LEU A 891 14.88 -12.44 25.90
C LEU A 891 14.23 -13.08 27.13
N ILE A 892 13.26 -12.40 27.73
CA ILE A 892 12.45 -12.95 28.83
C ILE A 892 11.15 -13.50 28.25
N LEU A 893 10.86 -14.76 28.52
CA LEU A 893 9.77 -15.51 27.92
C LEU A 893 8.79 -16.05 28.96
N ARG A 894 7.49 -15.92 28.68
CA ARG A 894 6.41 -16.49 29.49
C ARG A 894 5.74 -17.62 28.74
N ALA A 895 5.61 -18.78 29.37
CA ALA A 895 4.91 -19.91 28.77
C ALA A 895 3.42 -19.62 28.63
N THR A 896 2.82 -20.02 27.51
CA THR A 896 1.37 -19.89 27.26
C THR A 896 0.80 -21.16 26.65
N GLN A 897 -0.48 -21.44 26.96
CA GLN A 897 -1.26 -22.53 26.35
C GLN A 897 -2.29 -22.01 25.32
N ASN A 898 -2.56 -20.70 25.31
CA ASN A 898 -3.62 -20.11 24.49
C ASN A 898 -3.08 -19.65 23.12
N LEU A 899 -3.53 -20.32 22.06
CA LEU A 899 -3.57 -19.76 20.71
C LEU A 899 -4.81 -18.87 20.59
N GLU A 900 -4.80 -17.68 21.21
CA GLU A 900 -5.80 -16.63 20.93
C GLU A 900 -5.54 -15.93 19.57
N VAL A 901 -4.64 -16.48 18.77
CA VAL A 901 -4.39 -16.03 17.40
C VAL A 901 -5.41 -16.72 16.50
N GLY A 902 -6.43 -15.97 16.06
CA GLY A 902 -7.50 -16.43 15.15
C GLY A 902 -7.05 -16.92 13.76
N TYR A 903 -5.75 -17.23 13.58
CA TYR A 903 -5.13 -17.68 12.33
C TYR A 903 -4.53 -19.09 12.41
N ALA A 904 -4.78 -19.83 13.48
CA ALA A 904 -4.33 -21.22 13.64
C ALA A 904 -5.49 -22.20 13.96
N HIS A 905 -6.58 -22.15 13.20
CA HIS A 905 -7.42 -23.33 13.04
C HIS A 905 -6.95 -24.10 11.80
N GLY A 906 -6.10 -25.11 12.01
CA GLY A 906 -5.81 -26.13 10.97
C GLY A 906 -4.34 -26.44 10.65
N SER A 907 -3.36 -25.90 11.38
CA SER A 907 -1.95 -26.26 11.14
C SER A 907 -1.57 -27.53 11.93
N SER A 908 -1.56 -28.69 11.27
CA SER A 908 -1.07 -29.96 11.80
C SER A 908 0.42 -29.96 12.20
N ASP A 909 1.17 -28.93 11.82
CA ASP A 909 2.64 -28.91 11.87
C ASP A 909 3.25 -28.43 13.20
N VAL A 910 2.44 -27.95 14.16
CA VAL A 910 2.95 -27.38 15.44
C VAL A 910 2.76 -28.35 16.63
N GLY A 911 2.60 -29.64 16.35
CA GLY A 911 2.19 -30.68 17.31
C GLY A 911 2.85 -30.55 18.69
N GLY A 912 2.03 -30.36 19.73
CA GLY A 912 2.42 -30.50 21.16
C GLY A 912 3.54 -29.60 21.69
N GLN A 913 4.11 -28.67 20.91
CA GLN A 913 5.23 -27.84 21.33
C GLN A 913 4.79 -26.71 22.27
N ARG A 914 5.64 -26.36 23.24
CA ARG A 914 5.39 -25.27 24.21
C ARG A 914 5.49 -23.91 23.51
N LEU A 915 4.46 -23.09 23.68
CA LEU A 915 4.39 -21.73 23.14
C LEU A 915 4.87 -20.71 24.16
N TRP A 916 5.49 -19.65 23.67
CA TRP A 916 6.11 -18.61 24.49
C TRP A 916 5.64 -17.23 24.06
N ARG A 917 5.28 -16.38 25.01
CA ARG A 917 5.12 -14.94 24.79
C ARG A 917 6.43 -14.26 25.15
N LEU A 918 6.88 -13.34 24.30
CA LEU A 918 7.95 -12.41 24.65
C LEU A 918 7.43 -11.48 25.76
N VAL A 919 8.17 -11.34 26.84
CA VAL A 919 7.91 -10.41 27.96
C VAL A 919 8.79 -9.17 27.84
N GLY A 920 9.99 -9.30 27.27
CA GLY A 920 10.89 -8.18 27.05
C GLY A 920 12.32 -8.65 26.79
N SER A 921 13.22 -7.69 26.63
CA SER A 921 14.66 -7.96 26.64
C SER A 921 15.21 -7.95 28.06
N GLY A 922 16.27 -8.72 28.29
CA GLY A 922 16.97 -8.82 29.55
C GLY A 922 18.45 -8.50 29.40
N TYR A 923 19.05 -7.96 30.46
CA TYR A 923 20.49 -7.97 30.67
C TYR A 923 20.78 -8.93 31.82
N VAL A 924 21.70 -9.87 31.63
CA VAL A 924 22.07 -10.91 32.62
C VAL A 924 23.55 -10.77 32.88
N HIS A 925 23.94 -10.36 34.08
CA HIS A 925 25.35 -10.11 34.34
C HIS A 925 26.18 -11.40 34.27
N GLY A 926 27.35 -11.32 33.61
CA GLY A 926 28.21 -12.47 33.36
C GLY A 926 27.74 -13.44 32.27
N MET A 927 26.74 -13.05 31.47
CA MET A 927 26.19 -13.86 30.36
C MET A 927 25.93 -13.03 29.09
N MET A 928 26.54 -11.85 28.94
CA MET A 928 26.21 -10.93 27.83
C MET A 928 27.13 -11.09 26.61
N ASP A 929 28.08 -12.02 26.65
CA ASP A 929 29.20 -12.12 25.71
C ASP A 929 29.35 -13.55 25.12
N GLY A 930 28.27 -14.34 25.15
CA GLY A 930 28.16 -15.65 24.50
C GLY A 930 28.33 -16.85 25.44
N GLU A 931 28.55 -16.61 26.73
CA GLU A 931 28.89 -17.63 27.73
C GLU A 931 27.82 -18.74 27.87
N ALA A 932 26.55 -18.40 27.56
CA ALA A 932 25.45 -19.37 27.56
C ALA A 932 25.60 -20.48 26.51
N PHE A 933 26.38 -20.25 25.44
CA PHE A 933 26.63 -21.23 24.37
C PHE A 933 27.96 -21.98 24.54
N ASP A 934 28.88 -21.48 25.39
CA ASP A 934 30.22 -22.05 25.60
C ASP A 934 30.25 -23.14 26.69
N LYS A 935 29.30 -23.15 27.62
CA LYS A 935 29.30 -24.03 28.81
C LYS A 935 28.76 -25.44 28.50
N ASN A 936 29.59 -26.34 27.95
CA ASN A 936 29.19 -27.69 27.44
C ASN A 936 28.11 -27.56 26.35
N PRO A 937 27.91 -28.51 25.40
CA PRO A 937 26.87 -28.31 24.40
C PRO A 937 25.50 -28.18 25.10
N PRO A 938 24.90 -26.97 25.15
CA PRO A 938 23.60 -26.82 25.77
C PRO A 938 22.56 -27.48 24.86
N ASP A 939 21.48 -27.99 25.44
CA ASP A 939 20.35 -28.49 24.65
C ASP A 939 19.71 -27.27 23.95
N VAL A 940 20.15 -27.00 22.72
CA VAL A 940 19.53 -25.99 21.87
C VAL A 940 18.12 -26.48 21.53
N VAL A 941 17.13 -25.70 21.92
CA VAL A 941 15.71 -26.04 21.73
C VAL A 941 15.06 -25.13 20.70
N ASP A 942 14.00 -25.65 20.07
CA ASP A 942 13.07 -24.83 19.29
C ASP A 942 12.21 -24.00 20.26
N ILE A 943 12.16 -22.69 20.03
CA ILE A 943 11.36 -21.71 20.77
C ILE A 943 10.33 -21.13 19.81
N LEU A 944 9.05 -21.41 20.06
CA LEU A 944 7.94 -20.85 19.30
C LEU A 944 7.40 -19.61 20.01
N LEU A 945 7.71 -18.42 19.47
CA LEU A 945 7.14 -17.16 19.97
C LEU A 945 5.78 -16.89 19.32
N VAL A 946 4.81 -16.50 20.14
CA VAL A 946 3.44 -16.16 19.72
C VAL A 946 3.11 -14.69 19.84
#